data_AF-A0A6L4ZN62-F1
#
_entry.id   AF-A0A6L4ZN62-F1
#
_cell.length_a   1.000
_cell.length_b   1.000
_cell.length_c   1.000
_cell.angle_alpha   90.00
_cell.angle_beta   90.00
_cell.angle_gamma   90.00
#
_symmetry.space_group_name_H-M   'P 1'
#
loop_
_entity.id
_entity.type
_entity.pdbx_description
1 polymer ?
#
loop_
_entity_poly.entity_id
_entity_poly.type
_entity_poly.pdbx_seq_one_letter_code
_entity_poly.pdbx_strand_id
1 'polypeptide(L)'
;MRIVVIILLVFFVSISSLAADKGIAIGQSQESRLDNNSPNRDGVAYETWLFIGKAGDLVTIEMSSQMFDSLIKLSDANGKLIAVDDNGGFGYNSRIVGRLPKDGKYIIEATTVWQVRGGSYSLSITSGETPLKTGEEKLKEDLAYYEQCLVETKDPTWASELHTGRLSVLSEVRADKQALEAAELAVVLADQSGDKFALARAYLAITNRLLRDEEYRGTIKYFEKVIEIQRELKNRNGEASTLSALADAYLSSNNYLEAKIYHLKALEVYKELKDRHSEGFALFGLAQSHRLERDPKQAIPYYEQAIAIAKEVNNFSGGGYALFGLADCYRSLEQFDQMFSTYDLALKASQTAKDYKLQGIVLAAIADTYRSQNKFDKAIPYYEQNLIARREAKDLRGQAYTLNALAVCERNLKKFDSATKRYEQMLAICKETKDRRGESIALLGLGLGYKALSQTQQLITAYEQALVVVREIKDRRGEYTALTGLGSAYTTLNQPNRALPYLEQALAMNQENPEKAVSLALLEILANASFVNGQYDVAANYCEKVLSMKQEAKDKVGEANTLLLRAAISAKRGDLDKVAGSYEQAQAIFSELKNPVGVYSCHYGLAKLASQRGDSKTAQSQYENAVGIIENNGQPELENTLGLVTPLQVYEAYLEMLVTQQQLPTALAISERIRVFQFRGSLQKTLSNKEDKTVTDFFKPFSAISLNEILQTSQRLNATILAY
;
A
#
# COMPACT_ATOMS: atom_id res chain seq x y z
N MET A 1 34.48 42.19 -7.40
CA MET A 1 34.38 40.84 -6.80
C MET A 1 33.80 41.01 -5.39
N ARG A 2 32.46 41.04 -5.27
CA ARG A 2 31.74 41.22 -4.01
C ARG A 2 31.51 39.85 -3.38
N ILE A 3 31.89 39.73 -2.12
CA ILE A 3 31.72 38.57 -1.26
C ILE A 3 30.54 38.92 -0.35
N VAL A 4 29.40 38.27 -0.56
CA VAL A 4 28.30 38.28 0.41
C VAL A 4 28.54 37.09 1.32
N VAL A 5 29.10 37.39 2.48
CA VAL A 5 29.09 36.54 3.68
C VAL A 5 27.92 37.04 4.49
N ILE A 6 27.08 36.12 4.98
CA ILE A 6 26.14 36.40 6.08
C ILE A 6 27.03 36.71 7.28
N ILE A 7 27.30 37.99 7.47
CA ILE A 7 28.05 38.50 8.61
C ILE A 7 27.10 38.38 9.81
N LEU A 8 27.46 37.48 10.71
CA LEU A 8 27.26 37.62 12.15
C LEU A 8 27.75 39.02 12.53
N LEU A 9 26.88 40.03 12.46
CA LEU A 9 27.16 41.35 12.98
C LEU A 9 27.05 41.25 14.49
N VAL A 10 28.15 40.78 15.11
CA VAL A 10 28.50 41.11 16.48
C VAL A 10 28.78 42.61 16.50
N PHE A 11 27.73 43.40 16.58
CA PHE A 11 27.85 44.79 16.98
C PHE A 11 28.00 44.81 18.50
N PHE A 12 29.23 44.98 18.98
CA PHE A 12 29.47 45.63 20.26
C PHE A 12 28.96 47.07 20.11
N VAL A 13 27.69 47.29 20.40
CA VAL A 13 27.13 48.63 20.62
C VAL A 13 26.93 48.74 22.12
N SER A 14 27.70 49.63 22.72
CA SER A 14 27.50 50.10 24.08
C SER A 14 26.02 50.43 24.27
N ILE A 15 25.38 49.75 25.22
CA ILE A 15 24.05 50.10 25.71
C ILE A 15 24.19 51.45 26.41
N SER A 16 24.05 52.51 25.63
CA SER A 16 24.02 53.88 26.10
C SER A 16 22.91 54.64 25.39
N SER A 17 21.69 54.14 25.51
CA SER A 17 20.52 55.01 25.59
C SER A 17 19.66 54.52 26.75
N LEU A 18 19.49 55.39 27.75
CA LEU A 18 18.58 55.16 28.87
C LEU A 18 17.15 55.08 28.31
N ALA A 19 16.68 53.86 28.02
CA ALA A 19 15.26 53.55 28.15
C ALA A 19 14.98 53.43 29.66
N ALA A 20 13.86 54.00 30.13
CA ALA A 20 13.49 53.87 31.54
C ALA A 20 13.20 52.40 31.85
N ASP A 21 14.12 51.71 32.52
CA ASP A 21 13.99 50.30 32.84
C ASP A 21 12.78 50.05 33.74
N LYS A 22 11.75 49.40 33.20
CA LYS A 22 10.54 49.02 33.94
C LYS A 22 10.79 47.72 34.70
N GLY A 23 10.43 47.67 35.98
CA GLY A 23 10.54 46.46 36.80
C GLY A 23 9.29 45.59 36.71
N ILE A 24 9.47 44.27 36.61
CA ILE A 24 8.39 43.27 36.72
C ILE A 24 8.89 42.11 37.60
N ALA A 25 8.07 41.63 38.53
CA ALA A 25 8.43 40.50 39.38
C ALA A 25 7.84 39.18 38.86
N ILE A 26 8.48 38.05 39.21
CA ILE A 26 7.90 36.72 38.97
C ILE A 26 6.55 36.63 39.73
N GLY A 27 5.49 36.27 39.02
CA GLY A 27 4.11 36.26 39.48
C GLY A 27 3.30 37.51 39.12
N GLN A 28 3.86 38.47 38.38
CA GLN A 28 3.16 39.70 37.96
C GLN A 28 2.80 39.67 36.47
N SER A 29 1.75 40.41 36.14
CA SER A 29 1.40 40.82 34.79
C SER A 29 1.37 42.35 34.71
N GLN A 30 1.77 42.89 33.56
CA GLN A 30 1.86 44.32 33.31
C GLN A 30 1.27 44.64 31.93
N GLU A 31 0.44 45.67 31.88
CA GLU A 31 -0.07 46.23 30.62
C GLU A 31 0.82 47.39 30.18
N SER A 32 1.17 47.43 28.90
CA SER A 32 1.94 48.54 28.32
C SER A 32 1.63 48.71 26.84
N ARG A 33 2.37 49.57 26.15
CA ARG A 33 2.16 49.90 24.75
C ARG A 33 3.47 50.13 24.02
N LEU A 34 3.57 49.57 22.81
CA LEU A 34 4.59 49.93 21.83
C LEU A 34 4.01 50.98 20.87
N ASP A 35 4.64 52.14 20.78
CA ASP A 35 4.24 53.21 19.88
C ASP A 35 5.45 54.01 19.36
N ASN A 36 5.20 55.10 18.65
CA ASN A 36 6.27 55.91 18.03
C ASN A 36 7.21 56.57 19.05
N ASN A 37 6.84 56.60 20.33
CA ASN A 37 7.69 57.10 21.42
C ASN A 37 8.52 55.98 22.07
N SER A 38 8.24 54.72 21.76
CA SER A 38 9.05 53.60 22.23
C SER A 38 10.43 53.61 21.59
N PRO A 39 11.48 53.15 22.31
CA PRO A 39 12.78 52.89 21.71
C PRO A 39 12.65 52.05 20.44
N ASN A 40 13.41 52.43 19.41
CA ASN A 40 13.34 51.79 18.10
C ASN A 40 14.71 51.24 17.70
N ARG A 41 14.75 50.01 17.18
CA ARG A 41 15.95 49.39 16.61
C ARG A 41 15.60 48.86 15.22
N ASP A 42 16.23 49.43 14.19
CA ASP A 42 16.03 49.07 12.77
C ASP A 42 14.56 49.08 12.32
N GLY A 43 13.79 50.07 12.80
CA GLY A 43 12.36 50.22 12.54
C GLY A 43 11.48 49.56 13.59
N VAL A 44 11.95 48.55 14.33
CA VAL A 44 11.12 47.83 15.28
C VAL A 44 11.07 48.54 16.64
N ALA A 45 9.88 48.88 17.11
CA ALA A 45 9.65 49.40 18.45
C ALA A 45 9.85 48.30 19.50
N TYR A 46 10.52 48.61 20.59
CA TYR A 46 10.72 47.69 21.70
C TYR A 46 10.64 48.39 23.05
N GLU A 47 10.38 47.60 24.09
CA GLU A 47 10.41 48.04 25.47
C GLU A 47 11.15 47.00 26.31
N THR A 48 11.94 47.48 27.28
CA THR A 48 12.75 46.62 28.15
C THR A 48 12.16 46.52 29.55
N TRP A 49 12.04 45.28 30.03
CA TRP A 49 11.60 44.95 31.38
C TRP A 49 12.69 44.19 32.13
N LEU A 50 12.86 44.52 33.41
CA LEU A 50 13.83 43.88 34.29
C LEU A 50 13.12 43.04 35.35
N PHE A 51 13.61 41.83 35.57
CA PHE A 51 13.24 41.00 36.72
C PHE A 51 14.46 40.36 37.37
N ILE A 52 14.31 39.93 38.62
CA ILE A 52 15.34 39.21 39.37
C ILE A 52 14.90 37.74 39.47
N GLY A 53 15.79 36.82 39.13
CA GLY A 53 15.56 35.39 39.24
C GLY A 53 16.75 34.65 39.83
N LYS A 54 16.53 33.40 40.27
CA LYS A 54 17.59 32.53 40.80
C LYS A 54 17.94 31.42 39.80
N ALA A 55 19.18 30.95 39.88
CA ALA A 55 19.67 29.84 39.09
C ALA A 55 18.79 28.61 39.31
N GLY A 56 18.31 28.03 38.22
CA GLY A 56 17.45 26.84 38.22
C GLY A 56 15.94 27.13 38.30
N ASP A 57 15.52 28.36 38.61
CA ASP A 57 14.12 28.76 38.57
C ASP A 57 13.56 28.50 37.17
N LEU A 58 12.46 27.76 37.11
CA LEU A 58 11.67 27.61 35.90
C LEU A 58 10.71 28.80 35.84
N VAL A 59 10.77 29.56 34.76
CA VAL A 59 9.86 30.70 34.54
C VAL A 59 9.15 30.55 33.20
N THR A 60 7.91 31.02 33.16
CA THR A 60 7.18 31.24 31.91
C THR A 60 6.95 32.73 31.73
N ILE A 61 7.39 33.26 30.60
CA ILE A 61 7.24 34.67 30.21
C ILE A 61 6.30 34.69 29.02
N GLU A 62 5.17 35.38 29.14
CA GLU A 62 4.13 35.43 28.11
C GLU A 62 3.82 36.87 27.76
N MET A 63 3.78 37.17 26.46
CA MET A 63 3.37 38.46 25.92
C MET A 63 2.19 38.25 25.00
N SER A 64 1.12 39.01 25.22
CA SER A 64 -0.08 38.95 24.40
C SER A 64 -0.46 40.30 23.84
N SER A 65 -0.83 40.35 22.56
CA SER A 65 -1.29 41.58 21.91
C SER A 65 -2.34 41.27 20.85
N GLN A 66 -3.50 41.93 20.94
CA GLN A 66 -4.53 41.85 19.90
C GLN A 66 -4.23 42.74 18.69
N MET A 67 -3.21 43.60 18.80
CA MET A 67 -2.94 44.68 17.84
C MET A 67 -1.75 44.38 16.93
N PHE A 68 -0.92 43.39 17.27
CA PHE A 68 0.27 43.03 16.51
C PHE A 68 0.79 41.63 16.87
N ASP A 69 1.68 41.13 16.02
CA ASP A 69 2.43 39.89 16.22
C ASP A 69 3.59 40.12 17.19
N SER A 70 3.49 39.52 18.38
CA SER A 70 4.43 39.79 19.48
C SER A 70 5.74 39.04 19.29
N LEU A 71 6.80 39.55 19.91
CA LEU A 71 8.11 38.92 19.96
C LEU A 71 8.75 39.22 21.32
N ILE A 72 9.19 38.18 22.03
CA ILE A 72 9.93 38.34 23.29
C ILE A 72 11.37 37.89 23.09
N LYS A 73 12.31 38.69 23.62
CA LYS A 73 13.71 38.27 23.78
C LYS A 73 14.09 38.30 25.25
N LEU A 74 14.58 37.17 25.75
CA LEU A 74 15.14 37.05 27.09
C LEU A 74 16.66 37.08 27.01
N SER A 75 17.28 37.97 27.78
CA SER A 75 18.73 38.12 27.88
C SER A 75 19.19 38.16 29.33
N ASP A 76 20.45 37.84 29.58
CA ASP A 76 21.08 38.04 30.89
C ASP A 76 21.39 39.53 31.16
N ALA A 77 21.87 39.84 32.37
CA ALA A 77 22.23 41.20 32.78
C ALA A 77 23.30 41.89 31.90
N ASN A 78 24.06 41.14 31.09
CA ASN A 78 25.07 41.68 30.18
C ASN A 78 24.53 41.83 28.74
N GLY A 79 23.24 41.55 28.52
CA GLY A 79 22.61 41.58 27.21
C GLY A 79 22.89 40.34 26.35
N LYS A 80 23.43 39.25 26.93
CA LYS A 80 23.60 38.00 26.20
C LYS A 80 22.23 37.33 26.04
N LEU A 81 21.84 37.10 24.80
CA LEU A 81 20.59 36.41 24.45
C LEU A 81 20.54 34.99 25.02
N ILE A 82 19.43 34.68 25.70
CA ILE A 82 19.13 33.38 26.30
C ILE A 82 18.09 32.65 25.46
N ALA A 83 16.98 33.33 25.15
CA ALA A 83 15.87 32.77 24.39
C ALA A 83 15.15 33.87 23.61
N VAL A 84 14.57 33.49 22.48
CA VAL A 84 13.72 34.35 21.65
C VAL A 84 12.54 33.50 21.23
N ASP A 85 11.35 34.08 21.29
CA ASP A 85 10.13 33.41 20.89
C ASP A 85 9.14 34.44 20.34
N ASP A 86 8.56 34.15 19.16
CA ASP A 86 7.51 34.93 18.51
C ASP A 86 6.14 34.25 18.55
N ASN A 87 6.08 32.92 18.50
CA ASN A 87 4.83 32.16 18.35
C ASN A 87 4.66 30.97 19.32
N GLY A 88 5.35 30.97 20.45
CA GLY A 88 5.26 29.95 21.47
C GLY A 88 3.97 29.99 22.31
N GLY A 89 3.19 31.07 22.20
CA GLY A 89 1.88 31.25 22.84
C GLY A 89 0.70 30.86 21.94
N PHE A 90 -0.48 31.43 22.21
CA PHE A 90 -1.69 31.25 21.39
C PHE A 90 -1.69 32.22 20.20
N GLY A 91 -2.03 31.74 19.01
CA GLY A 91 -2.02 32.54 17.78
C GLY A 91 -0.65 33.19 17.50
N TYR A 92 -0.62 34.53 17.53
CA TYR A 92 0.60 35.36 17.33
C TYR A 92 1.21 35.87 18.65
N ASN A 93 0.87 35.23 19.77
CA ASN A 93 1.40 35.57 21.07
C ASN A 93 2.71 34.82 21.34
N SER A 94 3.67 35.50 21.98
CA SER A 94 4.97 34.95 22.30
C SER A 94 5.02 34.35 23.70
N ARG A 95 5.84 33.33 23.87
CA ARG A 95 6.01 32.63 25.13
C ARG A 95 7.38 31.98 25.27
N ILE A 96 8.11 32.34 26.31
CA ILE A 96 9.36 31.68 26.69
C ILE A 96 9.15 30.85 27.96
N VAL A 97 9.41 29.54 27.88
CA VAL A 97 9.53 28.67 29.04
C VAL A 97 10.99 28.27 29.20
N GLY A 98 11.61 28.61 30.32
CA GLY A 98 13.05 28.37 30.48
C GLY A 98 13.50 28.29 31.92
N ARG A 99 14.56 27.50 32.14
CA ARG A 99 15.31 27.51 33.40
C ARG A 99 16.34 28.63 33.37
N LEU A 100 16.34 29.47 34.39
CA LEU A 100 17.30 30.56 34.52
C LEU A 100 18.70 30.00 34.81
N PRO A 101 19.73 30.41 34.05
CA PRO A 101 21.05 29.80 34.17
C PRO A 101 21.84 30.25 35.41
N LYS A 102 21.55 31.42 36.00
CA LYS A 102 22.35 32.04 37.07
C LYS A 102 21.46 32.90 37.98
N ASP A 103 21.97 33.24 39.15
CA ASP A 103 21.35 34.27 39.98
C ASP A 103 21.58 35.64 39.36
N GLY A 104 20.56 36.50 39.33
CA GLY A 104 20.75 37.90 38.98
C GLY A 104 19.59 38.54 38.24
N LYS A 105 19.90 39.65 37.58
CA LYS A 105 18.96 40.41 36.75
C LYS A 105 18.86 39.79 35.36
N TYR A 106 17.65 39.81 34.84
CA TYR A 106 17.31 39.38 33.48
C TYR A 106 16.57 40.50 32.76
N ILE A 107 16.81 40.59 31.46
CA ILE A 107 16.23 41.60 30.58
C ILE A 107 15.24 40.91 29.65
N ILE A 108 14.01 41.39 29.63
CA ILE A 108 12.99 41.01 28.67
C ILE A 108 12.81 42.18 27.70
N GLU A 109 13.12 41.95 26.43
CA GLU A 109 12.79 42.87 25.34
C GLU A 109 11.41 42.44 24.80
N ALA A 110 10.37 43.22 25.12
CA ALA A 110 9.03 43.08 24.55
C ALA A 110 8.98 43.91 23.27
N THR A 111 8.77 43.24 22.14
CA THR A 111 8.83 43.87 20.82
C THR A 111 7.84 43.19 19.87
N THR A 112 7.91 43.53 18.59
CA THR A 112 7.03 42.97 17.56
C THR A 112 7.87 42.36 16.46
N VAL A 113 7.30 41.42 15.70
CA VAL A 113 7.99 40.82 14.55
C VAL A 113 8.22 41.85 13.42
N TRP A 114 7.55 43.01 13.47
CA TRP A 114 7.44 43.95 12.35
C TRP A 114 8.04 45.34 12.63
N GLN A 115 8.69 45.92 11.62
CA GLN A 115 9.38 47.21 11.66
C GLN A 115 8.49 48.47 11.77
N VAL A 116 7.15 48.35 11.92
CA VAL A 116 6.27 49.54 11.93
C VAL A 116 5.02 49.38 12.78
N ARG A 117 4.83 48.24 13.47
CA ARG A 117 3.57 47.95 14.15
C ARG A 117 3.78 47.83 15.65
N GLY A 118 3.17 48.73 16.41
CA GLY A 118 3.07 48.70 17.86
C GLY A 118 1.62 48.92 18.30
N GLY A 119 1.31 48.51 19.53
CA GLY A 119 -0.01 48.64 20.13
C GLY A 119 0.04 48.30 21.61
N SER A 120 -1.13 48.20 22.23
CA SER A 120 -1.21 47.75 23.63
C SER A 120 -0.87 46.26 23.73
N TYR A 121 -0.17 45.87 24.79
CA TYR A 121 0.18 44.48 25.08
C TYR A 121 0.19 44.21 26.58
N SER A 122 -0.04 42.95 26.93
CA SER A 122 0.15 42.42 28.27
C SER A 122 1.44 41.61 28.31
N LEU A 123 2.26 41.78 29.34
CA LEU A 123 3.46 40.97 29.61
C LEU A 123 3.35 40.38 31.01
N SER A 124 3.50 39.07 31.12
CA SER A 124 3.47 38.37 32.40
C SER A 124 4.68 37.48 32.60
N ILE A 125 5.06 37.31 33.87
CA ILE A 125 6.07 36.32 34.29
C ILE A 125 5.43 35.45 35.35
N THR A 126 5.44 34.14 35.17
CA THR A 126 4.95 33.17 36.13
C THR A 126 6.05 32.18 36.54
N SER A 127 5.95 31.66 37.76
CA SER A 127 6.85 30.62 38.24
C SER A 127 6.36 29.26 37.77
N GLY A 128 7.27 28.42 37.28
CA GLY A 128 6.97 27.12 36.72
C GLY A 128 6.58 27.18 35.24
N GLU A 129 6.03 26.06 34.77
CA GLU A 129 5.48 25.92 33.42
C GLU A 129 3.96 26.04 33.49
N THR A 130 3.37 27.01 32.78
CA THR A 130 1.91 27.11 32.62
C THR A 130 1.48 26.17 31.49
N PRO A 131 0.73 25.08 31.72
CA PRO A 131 0.47 24.11 30.65
C PRO A 131 -0.22 24.74 29.43
N LEU A 132 0.32 24.53 28.23
CA LEU A 132 -0.40 24.87 26.99
C LEU A 132 -1.42 23.77 26.70
N LYS A 133 -2.59 24.18 26.19
CA LYS A 133 -3.50 23.22 25.57
C LYS A 133 -2.85 22.65 24.31
N THR A 134 -3.18 21.40 24.00
CA THR A 134 -2.60 20.68 22.86
C THR A 134 -3.70 20.02 22.04
N GLY A 135 -3.41 19.74 20.76
CA GLY A 135 -4.39 19.12 19.86
C GLY A 135 -5.60 20.02 19.62
N GLU A 136 -6.80 19.43 19.63
CA GLU A 136 -8.04 20.12 19.27
C GLU A 136 -8.37 21.33 20.14
N GLU A 137 -8.02 21.28 21.44
CA GLU A 137 -8.27 22.39 22.35
C GLU A 137 -7.44 23.63 21.99
N LYS A 138 -6.18 23.44 21.55
CA LYS A 138 -5.32 24.53 21.08
C LYS A 138 -5.91 25.19 19.83
N LEU A 139 -6.29 24.37 18.85
CA LEU A 139 -6.84 24.86 17.58
C LEU A 139 -8.11 25.67 17.79
N LYS A 140 -8.95 25.28 18.75
CA LYS A 140 -10.16 26.02 19.10
C LYS A 140 -9.86 27.40 19.70
N GLU A 141 -8.83 27.49 20.56
CA GLU A 141 -8.42 28.77 21.15
C GLU A 141 -7.73 29.69 20.15
N ASP A 142 -6.86 29.15 19.30
CA ASP A 142 -6.20 29.93 18.24
C ASP A 142 -7.27 30.52 17.29
N LEU A 143 -8.30 29.74 16.91
CA LEU A 143 -9.42 30.25 16.10
C LEU A 143 -10.18 31.37 16.80
N ALA A 144 -10.52 31.20 18.09
CA ALA A 144 -11.22 32.22 18.86
C ALA A 144 -10.39 33.51 18.98
N TYR A 145 -9.08 33.39 19.16
CA TYR A 145 -8.14 34.51 19.17
C TYR A 145 -8.17 35.27 17.84
N TYR A 146 -8.04 34.57 16.70
CA TYR A 146 -8.08 35.23 15.41
C TYR A 146 -9.42 35.93 15.15
N GLU A 147 -10.54 35.29 15.51
CA GLU A 147 -11.87 35.87 15.34
C GLU A 147 -12.07 37.13 16.19
N GLN A 148 -11.56 37.13 17.43
CA GLN A 148 -11.60 38.31 18.29
C GLN A 148 -10.77 39.45 17.70
N CYS A 149 -9.50 39.20 17.35
CA CYS A 149 -8.61 40.22 16.80
C CYS A 149 -9.14 40.79 15.48
N LEU A 150 -9.80 39.97 14.64
CA LEU A 150 -10.41 40.40 13.39
C LEU A 150 -11.60 41.35 13.58
N VAL A 151 -12.35 41.21 14.68
CA VAL A 151 -13.46 42.12 15.03
C VAL A 151 -12.93 43.48 15.48
N GLU A 152 -11.80 43.50 16.19
CA GLU A 152 -11.26 44.71 16.81
C GLU A 152 -10.37 45.53 15.86
N THR A 153 -9.68 44.87 14.92
CA THR A 153 -8.73 45.54 14.02
C THR A 153 -9.41 46.35 12.92
N LYS A 154 -8.87 47.54 12.66
CA LYS A 154 -9.19 48.37 11.47
C LYS A 154 -8.02 48.45 10.49
N ASP A 155 -6.91 47.80 10.82
CA ASP A 155 -5.69 47.83 10.03
C ASP A 155 -5.74 46.68 9.00
N PRO A 156 -5.80 46.99 7.69
CA PRO A 156 -5.91 45.97 6.65
C PRO A 156 -4.69 45.05 6.59
N THR A 157 -3.48 45.54 6.90
CA THR A 157 -2.30 44.67 6.98
C THR A 157 -2.44 43.67 8.13
N TRP A 158 -3.10 44.03 9.24
CA TRP A 158 -3.23 43.14 10.42
C TRP A 158 -4.29 42.11 10.18
N ALA A 159 -5.43 42.58 9.65
CA ALA A 159 -6.51 41.71 9.25
C ALA A 159 -6.00 40.67 8.23
N SER A 160 -5.13 41.05 7.30
CA SER A 160 -4.49 40.11 6.37
C SER A 160 -3.71 39.00 7.08
N GLU A 161 -2.81 39.34 8.01
CA GLU A 161 -2.05 38.35 8.77
C GLU A 161 -2.92 37.48 9.67
N LEU A 162 -3.90 38.07 10.36
CA LEU A 162 -4.86 37.28 11.14
C LEU A 162 -5.60 36.26 10.26
N HIS A 163 -5.92 36.62 9.02
CA HIS A 163 -6.50 35.69 8.06
C HIS A 163 -5.51 34.62 7.55
N THR A 164 -4.20 34.90 7.41
CA THR A 164 -3.20 33.87 7.08
C THR A 164 -2.97 32.89 8.24
N GLY A 165 -2.93 33.38 9.49
CA GLY A 165 -2.90 32.54 10.69
C GLY A 165 -4.16 31.70 10.85
N ARG A 166 -5.34 32.32 10.67
CA ARG A 166 -6.65 31.63 10.71
C ARG A 166 -6.76 30.54 9.65
N LEU A 167 -6.26 30.79 8.43
CA LEU A 167 -6.17 29.79 7.36
C LEU A 167 -5.41 28.53 7.83
N SER A 168 -4.28 28.69 8.52
CA SER A 168 -3.50 27.55 9.01
C SER A 168 -4.33 26.64 9.91
N VAL A 169 -5.00 27.24 10.91
CA VAL A 169 -5.81 26.49 11.87
C VAL A 169 -7.05 25.89 11.23
N LEU A 170 -7.75 26.62 10.36
CA LEU A 170 -8.90 26.11 9.60
C LEU A 170 -8.53 24.90 8.73
N SER A 171 -7.31 24.90 8.18
CA SER A 171 -6.80 23.79 7.39
C SER A 171 -6.53 22.55 8.27
N GLU A 172 -6.06 22.72 9.50
CA GLU A 172 -5.85 21.61 10.44
C GLU A 172 -7.17 20.95 10.88
N VAL A 173 -8.19 21.75 11.16
CA VAL A 173 -9.54 21.25 11.52
C VAL A 173 -10.37 20.80 10.30
N ARG A 174 -9.78 20.78 9.10
CA ARG A 174 -10.42 20.38 7.83
C ARG A 174 -11.67 21.20 7.47
N ALA A 175 -11.66 22.48 7.82
CA ALA A 175 -12.68 23.46 7.44
C ALA A 175 -12.33 24.10 6.09
N ASP A 176 -12.24 23.28 5.04
CA ASP A 176 -11.56 23.60 3.79
C ASP A 176 -12.13 24.84 3.07
N LYS A 177 -13.46 25.01 3.08
CA LYS A 177 -14.12 26.17 2.47
C LYS A 177 -13.76 27.48 3.18
N GLN A 178 -13.82 27.48 4.52
CA GLN A 178 -13.52 28.65 5.33
C GLN A 178 -12.03 29.01 5.27
N ALA A 179 -11.16 27.99 5.16
CA ALA A 179 -9.74 28.15 4.95
C ALA A 179 -9.47 28.93 3.64
N LEU A 180 -10.11 28.52 2.54
CA LEU A 180 -9.94 29.22 1.25
C LEU A 180 -10.48 30.66 1.30
N GLU A 181 -11.66 30.87 1.89
CA GLU A 181 -12.23 32.20 2.10
C GLU A 181 -11.29 33.10 2.92
N ALA A 182 -10.67 32.57 3.97
CA ALA A 182 -9.67 33.30 4.76
C ALA A 182 -8.43 33.66 3.92
N ALA A 183 -7.94 32.76 3.08
CA ALA A 183 -6.81 33.03 2.20
C ALA A 183 -7.12 34.14 1.17
N GLU A 184 -8.31 34.12 0.57
CA GLU A 184 -8.74 35.14 -0.39
C GLU A 184 -8.91 36.52 0.27
N LEU A 185 -9.50 36.56 1.47
CA LEU A 185 -9.60 37.79 2.26
C LEU A 185 -8.22 38.34 2.63
N ALA A 186 -7.28 37.48 3.02
CA ALA A 186 -5.92 37.90 3.32
C ALA A 186 -5.27 38.64 2.14
N VAL A 187 -5.44 38.15 0.90
CA VAL A 187 -4.92 38.79 -0.31
C VAL A 187 -5.56 40.15 -0.54
N VAL A 188 -6.90 40.24 -0.46
CA VAL A 188 -7.63 41.51 -0.67
C VAL A 188 -7.20 42.57 0.35
N LEU A 189 -7.08 42.18 1.61
CA LEU A 189 -6.69 43.10 2.69
C LEU A 189 -5.23 43.54 2.57
N ALA A 190 -4.33 42.63 2.21
CA ALA A 190 -2.93 43.00 1.96
C ALA A 190 -2.81 43.97 0.77
N ASP A 191 -3.54 43.74 -0.31
CA ASP A 191 -3.55 44.60 -1.50
C ASP A 191 -4.07 46.01 -1.15
N GLN A 192 -5.17 46.10 -0.40
CA GLN A 192 -5.71 47.36 0.11
C GLN A 192 -4.73 48.13 1.00
N SER A 193 -3.90 47.42 1.76
CA SER A 193 -2.93 48.05 2.64
C SER A 193 -1.73 48.66 1.93
N GLY A 194 -1.43 48.21 0.70
CA GLY A 194 -0.21 48.55 -0.02
C GLY A 194 1.06 47.90 0.54
N ASP A 195 0.98 47.08 1.58
CA ASP A 195 2.11 46.32 2.12
C ASP A 195 2.42 45.11 1.22
N LYS A 196 3.49 45.28 0.43
CA LYS A 196 3.98 44.26 -0.50
C LYS A 196 4.48 43.00 0.21
N PHE A 197 5.02 43.08 1.42
CA PHE A 197 5.46 41.90 2.16
C PHE A 197 4.25 41.07 2.63
N ALA A 198 3.23 41.74 3.18
CA ALA A 198 1.96 41.08 3.54
C ALA A 198 1.28 40.47 2.31
N LEU A 199 1.31 41.16 1.17
CA LEU A 199 0.72 40.66 -0.07
C LEU A 199 1.43 39.41 -0.60
N ALA A 200 2.78 39.39 -0.58
CA ALA A 200 3.54 38.20 -0.94
C ALA A 200 3.25 37.03 0.00
N ARG A 201 3.15 37.26 1.31
CA ARG A 201 2.79 36.22 2.29
C ARG A 201 1.39 35.67 2.06
N ALA A 202 0.41 36.54 1.82
CA ALA A 202 -0.96 36.11 1.52
C ALA A 202 -1.03 35.25 0.24
N TYR A 203 -0.30 35.61 -0.81
CA TYR A 203 -0.19 34.78 -2.01
C TYR A 203 0.53 33.45 -1.77
N LEU A 204 1.56 33.40 -0.93
CA LEU A 204 2.18 32.14 -0.54
C LEU A 204 1.25 31.26 0.31
N ALA A 205 0.45 31.89 1.19
CA ALA A 205 -0.51 31.19 2.04
C ALA A 205 -1.61 30.50 1.22
N ILE A 206 -2.22 31.20 0.26
CA ILE A 206 -3.19 30.58 -0.67
C ILE A 206 -2.53 29.51 -1.54
N THR A 207 -1.27 29.71 -1.94
CA THR A 207 -0.54 28.72 -2.72
C THR A 207 -0.30 27.43 -1.94
N ASN A 208 0.18 27.52 -0.70
CA ASN A 208 0.38 26.35 0.17
C ASN A 208 -0.93 25.59 0.41
N ARG A 209 -2.03 26.32 0.56
CA ARG A 209 -3.37 25.76 0.71
C ARG A 209 -3.82 24.98 -0.53
N LEU A 210 -3.59 25.52 -1.72
CA LEU A 210 -3.91 24.86 -2.99
C LEU A 210 -3.00 23.65 -3.29
N LEU A 211 -1.71 23.73 -2.93
CA LEU A 211 -0.80 22.58 -3.03
C LEU A 211 -1.26 21.41 -2.16
N ARG A 212 -1.83 21.68 -0.98
CA ARG A 212 -2.41 20.65 -0.10
C ARG A 212 -3.62 19.95 -0.72
N ASP A 213 -4.38 20.63 -1.58
CA ASP A 213 -5.50 20.07 -2.34
C ASP A 213 -5.05 19.44 -3.67
N GLU A 214 -3.75 19.34 -3.91
CA GLU A 214 -3.16 18.87 -5.16
C GLU A 214 -3.56 19.73 -6.39
N GLU A 215 -3.98 20.99 -6.17
CA GLU A 215 -4.37 21.94 -7.22
C GLU A 215 -3.15 22.70 -7.79
N TYR A 216 -2.16 21.96 -8.28
CA TYR A 216 -0.88 22.51 -8.74
C TYR A 216 -0.99 23.54 -9.88
N ARG A 217 -2.02 23.46 -10.73
CA ARG A 217 -2.22 24.45 -11.80
C ARG A 217 -2.75 25.79 -11.27
N GLY A 218 -3.55 25.75 -10.21
CA GLY A 218 -4.15 26.95 -9.60
C GLY A 218 -3.12 27.82 -8.88
N THR A 219 -1.99 27.24 -8.48
CA THR A 219 -0.92 27.92 -7.73
C THR A 219 0.00 28.77 -8.60
N ILE A 220 0.19 28.40 -9.88
CA ILE A 220 1.14 29.02 -10.81
C ILE A 220 0.97 30.55 -10.86
N LYS A 221 -0.28 31.01 -11.05
CA LYS A 221 -0.61 32.45 -11.12
C LYS A 221 -0.22 33.22 -9.86
N TYR A 222 -0.25 32.58 -8.69
CA TYR A 222 0.07 33.22 -7.42
C TYR A 222 1.59 33.24 -7.19
N PHE A 223 2.31 32.19 -7.56
CA PHE A 223 3.77 32.19 -7.56
C PHE A 223 4.35 33.25 -8.50
N GLU A 224 3.79 33.44 -9.70
CA GLU A 224 4.20 34.50 -10.63
C GLU A 224 4.07 35.90 -10.00
N LYS A 225 2.93 36.17 -9.34
CA LYS A 225 2.73 37.42 -8.59
C LYS A 225 3.71 37.59 -7.44
N VAL A 226 4.02 36.52 -6.69
CA VAL A 226 5.02 36.58 -5.62
C VAL A 226 6.40 36.91 -6.19
N ILE A 227 6.80 36.30 -7.32
CA ILE A 227 8.09 36.61 -7.98
C ILE A 227 8.17 38.09 -8.36
N GLU A 228 7.11 38.67 -8.93
CA GLU A 228 7.04 40.10 -9.25
C GLU A 228 7.24 40.96 -8.01
N ILE A 229 6.51 40.66 -6.94
CA ILE A 229 6.62 41.39 -5.67
C ILE A 229 8.04 41.27 -5.08
N GLN A 230 8.64 40.07 -5.08
CA GLN A 230 10.00 39.88 -4.56
C GLN A 230 11.04 40.68 -5.34
N ARG A 231 10.86 40.83 -6.66
CA ARG A 231 11.71 41.68 -7.51
C ARG A 231 11.57 43.16 -7.17
N GLU A 232 10.34 43.63 -6.97
CA GLU A 232 10.08 45.02 -6.53
C GLU A 232 10.69 45.32 -5.16
N LEU A 233 10.63 44.35 -4.25
CA LEU A 233 11.25 44.40 -2.93
C LEU A 233 12.78 44.20 -2.97
N LYS A 234 13.34 43.88 -4.13
CA LYS A 234 14.76 43.52 -4.33
C LYS A 234 15.22 42.36 -3.43
N ASN A 235 14.31 41.48 -3.04
CA ASN A 235 14.58 40.31 -2.22
C ASN A 235 14.97 39.11 -3.09
N ARG A 236 16.25 39.01 -3.44
CA ARG A 236 16.77 37.94 -4.32
C ARG A 236 16.63 36.54 -3.72
N ASN A 237 16.74 36.40 -2.40
CA ASN A 237 16.52 35.11 -1.72
C ASN A 237 15.07 34.65 -1.89
N GLY A 238 14.11 35.56 -1.62
CA GLY A 238 12.68 35.29 -1.80
C GLY A 238 12.30 35.02 -3.26
N GLU A 239 12.93 35.70 -4.22
CA GLU A 239 12.77 35.41 -5.64
C GLU A 239 13.21 33.97 -5.97
N ALA A 240 14.43 33.57 -5.57
CA ALA A 240 14.97 32.25 -5.85
C ALA A 240 14.15 31.12 -5.21
N SER A 241 13.71 31.29 -3.96
CA SER A 241 12.87 30.31 -3.27
C SER A 241 11.51 30.14 -3.96
N THR A 242 10.91 31.25 -4.40
CA THR A 242 9.63 31.22 -5.11
C THR A 242 9.77 30.61 -6.51
N LEU A 243 10.87 30.89 -7.23
CA LEU A 243 11.18 30.24 -8.51
C LEU A 243 11.32 28.72 -8.36
N SER A 244 11.99 28.25 -7.30
CA SER A 244 12.12 26.82 -7.02
C SER A 244 10.76 26.17 -6.68
N ALA A 245 9.94 26.82 -5.85
CA ALA A 245 8.62 26.31 -5.50
C ALA A 245 7.67 26.27 -6.70
N LEU A 246 7.76 27.26 -7.60
CA LEU A 246 7.04 27.26 -8.87
C LEU A 246 7.50 26.10 -9.77
N ALA A 247 8.80 25.84 -9.83
CA ALA A 247 9.34 24.71 -10.58
C ALA A 247 8.80 23.36 -10.05
N ASP A 248 8.75 23.19 -8.73
CA ASP A 248 8.18 21.99 -8.09
C ASP A 248 6.67 21.83 -8.38
N ALA A 249 5.92 22.94 -8.47
CA ALA A 249 4.50 22.92 -8.86
C ALA A 249 4.32 22.52 -10.34
N TYR A 250 5.20 22.99 -11.24
CA TYR A 250 5.21 22.53 -12.63
C TYR A 250 5.58 21.06 -12.74
N LEU A 251 6.56 20.60 -11.97
CA LEU A 251 6.98 19.20 -11.91
C LEU A 251 5.80 18.30 -11.48
N SER A 252 5.07 18.72 -10.43
CA SER A 252 3.89 18.02 -9.93
C SER A 252 2.70 18.06 -10.91
N SER A 253 2.63 19.10 -11.76
CA SER A 253 1.67 19.20 -12.87
C SER A 253 2.07 18.43 -14.13
N ASN A 254 3.18 17.68 -14.09
CA ASN A 254 3.81 16.99 -15.22
C ASN A 254 4.26 17.92 -16.37
N ASN A 255 4.49 19.21 -16.11
CA ASN A 255 5.08 20.14 -17.07
C ASN A 255 6.60 20.24 -16.84
N TYR A 256 7.33 19.27 -17.39
CA TYR A 256 8.77 19.11 -17.14
C TYR A 256 9.62 20.21 -17.79
N LEU A 257 9.16 20.79 -18.92
CA LEU A 257 9.90 21.86 -19.59
C LEU A 257 9.97 23.10 -18.69
N GLU A 258 8.83 23.54 -18.17
CA GLU A 258 8.76 24.71 -17.30
C GLU A 258 9.44 24.47 -15.95
N ALA A 259 9.30 23.27 -15.39
CA ALA A 259 10.05 22.88 -14.19
C ALA A 259 11.56 23.07 -14.38
N LYS A 260 12.12 22.61 -15.52
CA LYS A 260 13.54 22.80 -15.85
C LYS A 260 13.91 24.28 -15.96
N ILE A 261 13.12 25.08 -16.67
CA ILE A 261 13.39 26.52 -16.86
C ILE A 261 13.43 27.23 -15.51
N TYR A 262 12.45 27.00 -14.64
CA TYR A 262 12.36 27.69 -13.36
C TYR A 262 13.40 27.20 -12.33
N HIS A 263 13.74 25.91 -12.30
CA HIS A 263 14.87 25.45 -11.48
C HIS A 263 16.21 26.00 -11.98
N LEU A 264 16.42 26.15 -13.30
CA LEU A 264 17.63 26.80 -13.85
C LEU A 264 17.72 28.27 -13.40
N LYS A 265 16.62 29.01 -13.48
CA LYS A 265 16.56 30.41 -12.99
C LYS A 265 16.85 30.48 -11.49
N ALA A 266 16.27 29.60 -10.69
CA ALA A 266 16.54 29.55 -9.25
C ALA A 266 18.03 29.23 -8.96
N LEU A 267 18.60 28.25 -9.68
CA LEU A 267 20.01 27.86 -9.57
C LEU A 267 20.96 29.02 -9.87
N GLU A 268 20.68 29.83 -10.89
CA GLU A 268 21.47 31.01 -11.23
C GLU A 268 21.50 32.00 -10.06
N VAL A 269 20.32 32.32 -9.49
CA VAL A 269 20.23 33.23 -8.35
C VAL A 269 20.92 32.64 -7.10
N TYR A 270 20.77 31.34 -6.81
CA TYR A 270 21.46 30.72 -5.68
C TYR A 270 22.99 30.76 -5.82
N LYS A 271 23.52 30.60 -7.05
CA LYS A 271 24.96 30.78 -7.32
C LYS A 271 25.44 32.22 -7.10
N GLU A 272 24.64 33.22 -7.49
CA GLU A 272 24.94 34.62 -7.21
C GLU A 272 25.01 34.90 -5.69
N LEU A 273 24.08 34.30 -4.95
CA LEU A 273 23.97 34.39 -3.49
C LEU A 273 25.02 33.54 -2.75
N LYS A 274 25.70 32.63 -3.46
CA LYS A 274 26.62 31.62 -2.92
C LYS A 274 25.94 30.70 -1.88
N ASP A 275 24.65 30.46 -2.05
CA ASP A 275 23.89 29.53 -1.22
C ASP A 275 24.07 28.10 -1.72
N ARG A 276 25.16 27.45 -1.27
CA ARG A 276 25.48 26.08 -1.67
C ARG A 276 24.39 25.08 -1.33
N HIS A 277 23.67 25.27 -0.22
CA HIS A 277 22.61 24.35 0.16
C HIS A 277 21.48 24.39 -0.89
N SER A 278 20.98 25.58 -1.20
CA SER A 278 19.90 25.77 -2.18
C SER A 278 20.32 25.50 -3.62
N GLU A 279 21.59 25.72 -3.99
CA GLU A 279 22.16 25.26 -5.26
C GLU A 279 21.99 23.75 -5.44
N GLY A 280 22.28 22.97 -4.40
CA GLY A 280 22.12 21.51 -4.40
C GLY A 280 20.66 21.08 -4.61
N PHE A 281 19.71 21.76 -3.97
CA PHE A 281 18.27 21.50 -4.16
C PHE A 281 17.80 21.83 -5.57
N ALA A 282 18.22 22.96 -6.15
CA ALA A 282 17.86 23.32 -7.51
C ALA A 282 18.42 22.32 -8.54
N LEU A 283 19.65 21.84 -8.35
CA LEU A 283 20.25 20.79 -9.17
C LEU A 283 19.50 19.46 -9.04
N PHE A 284 19.09 19.08 -7.83
CA PHE A 284 18.23 17.92 -7.61
C PHE A 284 16.90 18.06 -8.35
N GLY A 285 16.24 19.22 -8.30
CA GLY A 285 15.00 19.50 -9.04
C GLY A 285 15.16 19.38 -10.57
N LEU A 286 16.28 19.86 -11.12
CA LEU A 286 16.63 19.66 -12.53
C LEU A 286 16.80 18.19 -12.89
N ALA A 287 17.53 17.44 -12.06
CA ALA A 287 17.74 16.01 -12.25
C ALA A 287 16.41 15.25 -12.25
N GLN A 288 15.53 15.56 -11.29
CA GLN A 288 14.18 14.99 -11.20
C GLN A 288 13.35 15.30 -12.45
N SER A 289 13.42 16.53 -12.96
CA SER A 289 12.70 16.96 -14.15
C SER A 289 13.12 16.16 -15.40
N HIS A 290 14.43 16.01 -15.63
CA HIS A 290 14.95 15.17 -16.72
C HIS A 290 14.58 13.69 -16.56
N ARG A 291 14.68 13.14 -15.35
CA ARG A 291 14.33 11.74 -15.07
C ARG A 291 12.85 11.46 -15.37
N LEU A 292 11.95 12.35 -14.95
CA LEU A 292 10.49 12.22 -15.17
C LEU A 292 10.08 12.44 -16.63
N GLU A 293 10.84 13.25 -17.38
CA GLU A 293 10.74 13.37 -18.84
C GLU A 293 11.27 12.13 -19.59
N ARG A 294 11.78 11.12 -18.86
CA ARG A 294 12.40 9.89 -19.38
C ARG A 294 13.72 10.14 -20.12
N ASP A 295 14.47 11.15 -19.71
CA ASP A 295 15.86 11.39 -20.12
C ASP A 295 16.84 11.14 -18.97
N PRO A 296 17.09 9.87 -18.59
CA PRO A 296 17.98 9.54 -17.48
C PRO A 296 19.43 9.95 -17.75
N LYS A 297 19.85 10.07 -19.03
CA LYS A 297 21.22 10.44 -19.38
C LYS A 297 21.54 11.89 -19.01
N GLN A 298 20.59 12.81 -19.24
CA GLN A 298 20.75 14.21 -18.83
C GLN A 298 20.54 14.40 -17.33
N ALA A 299 19.76 13.54 -16.66
CA ALA A 299 19.55 13.62 -15.22
C ALA A 299 20.82 13.28 -14.39
N ILE A 300 21.61 12.29 -14.84
CA ILE A 300 22.82 11.81 -14.14
C ILE A 300 23.78 12.94 -13.72
N PRO A 301 24.28 13.81 -14.62
CA PRO A 301 25.25 14.84 -14.25
C PRO A 301 24.69 15.86 -13.24
N TYR A 302 23.38 16.09 -13.21
CA TYR A 302 22.75 16.95 -12.22
C TYR A 302 22.65 16.26 -10.85
N TYR A 303 22.32 14.96 -10.80
CA TYR A 303 22.37 14.19 -9.55
C TYR A 303 23.79 14.14 -8.99
N GLU A 304 24.80 13.89 -9.82
CA GLU A 304 26.21 13.84 -9.38
C GLU A 304 26.65 15.17 -8.74
N GLN A 305 26.28 16.30 -9.35
CA GLN A 305 26.55 17.63 -8.79
C GLN A 305 25.79 17.86 -7.47
N ALA A 306 24.51 17.50 -7.41
CA ALA A 306 23.71 17.62 -6.19
C ALA A 306 24.28 16.76 -5.03
N ILE A 307 24.76 15.54 -5.33
CA ILE A 307 25.41 14.65 -4.36
C ILE A 307 26.72 15.24 -3.85
N ALA A 308 27.54 15.81 -4.75
CA ALA A 308 28.79 16.45 -4.37
C ALA A 308 28.55 17.63 -3.41
N ILE A 309 27.59 18.49 -3.74
CA ILE A 309 27.17 19.61 -2.88
C ILE A 309 26.63 19.10 -1.54
N ALA A 310 25.75 18.10 -1.56
CA ALA A 310 25.17 17.54 -0.35
C ALA A 310 26.24 17.03 0.62
N LYS A 311 27.33 16.45 0.09
CA LYS A 311 28.50 16.05 0.88
C LYS A 311 29.26 17.25 1.46
N GLU A 312 29.45 18.32 0.68
CA GLU A 312 30.10 19.55 1.16
C GLU A 312 29.35 20.20 2.32
N VAL A 313 28.02 20.27 2.23
CA VAL A 313 27.16 20.92 3.24
C VAL A 313 26.69 19.96 4.35
N ASN A 314 27.19 18.73 4.39
CA ASN A 314 26.78 17.66 5.32
C ASN A 314 25.26 17.36 5.33
N ASN A 315 24.58 17.53 4.19
CA ASN A 315 23.17 17.19 4.02
C ASN A 315 23.02 15.72 3.57
N PHE A 316 23.19 14.78 4.50
CA PHE A 316 23.13 13.35 4.20
C PHE A 316 21.76 12.89 3.68
N SER A 317 20.65 13.47 4.17
CA SER A 317 19.30 13.16 3.66
C SER A 317 19.15 13.60 2.21
N GLY A 318 19.48 14.85 1.88
CA GLY A 318 19.40 15.38 0.51
C GLY A 318 20.29 14.60 -0.46
N GLY A 319 21.53 14.28 -0.04
CA GLY A 319 22.44 13.44 -0.82
C GLY A 319 21.90 12.02 -1.03
N GLY A 320 21.25 11.44 -0.02
CA GLY A 320 20.58 10.15 -0.11
C GLY A 320 19.41 10.14 -1.11
N TYR A 321 18.58 11.19 -1.14
CA TYR A 321 17.52 11.34 -2.16
C TYR A 321 18.09 11.48 -3.57
N ALA A 322 19.18 12.23 -3.74
CA ALA A 322 19.85 12.37 -5.02
C ALA A 322 20.48 11.03 -5.49
N LEU A 323 21.09 10.26 -4.58
CA LEU A 323 21.59 8.91 -4.86
C LEU A 323 20.45 7.96 -5.25
N PHE A 324 19.30 8.03 -4.58
CA PHE A 324 18.12 7.26 -4.96
C PHE A 324 17.65 7.58 -6.39
N GLY A 325 17.58 8.87 -6.74
CA GLY A 325 17.24 9.32 -8.09
C GLY A 325 18.26 8.85 -9.15
N LEU A 326 19.55 8.91 -8.83
CA LEU A 326 20.62 8.41 -9.69
C LEU A 326 20.52 6.90 -9.93
N ALA A 327 20.26 6.11 -8.88
CA ALA A 327 20.05 4.68 -8.99
C ALA A 327 18.83 4.34 -9.87
N ASP A 328 17.77 5.15 -9.80
CA ASP A 328 16.58 4.99 -10.64
C ASP A 328 16.85 5.33 -12.12
N CYS A 329 17.78 6.26 -12.40
CA CYS A 329 18.32 6.48 -13.75
C CYS A 329 19.06 5.24 -14.26
N TYR A 330 19.97 4.65 -13.46
CA TYR A 330 20.66 3.41 -13.83
C TYR A 330 19.70 2.24 -14.03
N ARG A 331 18.64 2.14 -13.22
CA ARG A 331 17.56 1.16 -13.41
C ARG A 331 16.87 1.33 -14.76
N SER A 332 16.59 2.57 -15.16
CA SER A 332 15.95 2.90 -16.44
C SER A 332 16.85 2.65 -17.65
N LEU A 333 18.18 2.65 -17.44
CA LEU A 333 19.19 2.29 -18.44
C LEU A 333 19.56 0.80 -18.40
N GLU A 334 18.88 0.00 -17.57
CA GLU A 334 19.15 -1.44 -17.34
C GLU A 334 20.57 -1.75 -16.82
N GLN A 335 21.23 -0.76 -16.20
CA GLN A 335 22.55 -0.88 -15.59
C GLN A 335 22.43 -1.36 -14.14
N PHE A 336 22.05 -2.63 -13.97
CA PHE A 336 21.67 -3.19 -12.66
C PHE A 336 22.81 -3.17 -11.62
N ASP A 337 24.07 -3.38 -12.02
CA ASP A 337 25.21 -3.37 -11.08
C ASP A 337 25.44 -1.98 -10.47
N GLN A 338 25.43 -0.94 -11.32
CA GLN A 338 25.56 0.46 -10.88
C GLN A 338 24.34 0.88 -10.06
N MET A 339 23.13 0.44 -10.45
CA MET A 339 21.91 0.69 -9.70
C MET A 339 21.98 0.12 -8.27
N PHE A 340 22.32 -1.16 -8.09
CA PHE A 340 22.39 -1.76 -6.75
C PHE A 340 23.49 -1.13 -5.90
N SER A 341 24.67 -0.86 -6.50
CA SER A 341 25.75 -0.15 -5.79
C SER A 341 25.31 1.25 -5.35
N THR A 342 24.54 1.96 -6.16
CA THR A 342 24.09 3.32 -5.83
C THR A 342 22.96 3.30 -4.79
N TYR A 343 22.05 2.32 -4.83
CA TYR A 343 21.08 2.13 -3.77
C TYR A 343 21.73 1.78 -2.42
N ASP A 344 22.81 1.02 -2.38
CA ASP A 344 23.55 0.76 -1.14
C ASP A 344 24.14 2.06 -0.54
N LEU A 345 24.66 2.95 -1.40
CA LEU A 345 25.10 4.29 -0.97
C LEU A 345 23.93 5.13 -0.42
N ALA A 346 22.78 5.12 -1.11
CA ALA A 346 21.58 5.83 -0.64
C ALA A 346 21.10 5.29 0.71
N LEU A 347 21.12 3.97 0.90
CA LEU A 347 20.76 3.32 2.15
C LEU A 347 21.70 3.74 3.28
N LYS A 348 23.01 3.72 3.07
CA LYS A 348 24.01 4.19 4.05
C LYS A 348 23.83 5.67 4.41
N ALA A 349 23.56 6.52 3.43
CA ALA A 349 23.28 7.94 3.66
C ALA A 349 22.03 8.13 4.54
N SER A 350 20.95 7.41 4.22
CA SER A 350 19.69 7.45 4.99
C SER A 350 19.82 6.88 6.40
N GLN A 351 20.69 5.89 6.63
CA GLN A 351 21.01 5.39 7.98
C GLN A 351 21.80 6.41 8.80
N THR A 352 22.79 7.05 8.17
CA THR A 352 23.61 8.11 8.79
C THR A 352 22.74 9.30 9.21
N ALA A 353 21.79 9.69 8.36
CA ALA A 353 20.83 10.75 8.64
C ALA A 353 19.71 10.36 9.62
N LYS A 354 19.58 9.07 9.98
CA LYS A 354 18.40 8.49 10.66
C LYS A 354 17.08 8.81 9.94
N ASP A 355 17.13 8.89 8.61
CA ASP A 355 15.99 9.16 7.75
C ASP A 355 15.28 7.86 7.39
N TYR A 356 14.40 7.42 8.28
CA TYR A 356 13.64 6.17 8.10
C TYR A 356 12.69 6.21 6.89
N LYS A 357 12.24 7.40 6.47
CA LYS A 357 11.41 7.56 5.28
C LYS A 357 12.20 7.23 4.02
N LEU A 358 13.40 7.79 3.88
CA LEU A 358 14.29 7.48 2.76
C LEU A 358 14.77 6.03 2.79
N GLN A 359 15.14 5.49 3.97
CA GLN A 359 15.46 4.06 4.12
C GLN A 359 14.33 3.19 3.56
N GLY A 360 13.08 3.53 3.92
CA GLY A 360 11.89 2.85 3.42
C GLY A 360 11.66 3.03 1.91
N ILE A 361 12.10 4.11 1.29
CA ILE A 361 11.96 4.28 -0.17
C ILE A 361 13.01 3.41 -0.89
N VAL A 362 14.26 3.45 -0.45
CA VAL A 362 15.37 2.71 -1.06
C VAL A 362 15.16 1.20 -0.93
N LEU A 363 14.82 0.70 0.26
CA LEU A 363 14.60 -0.74 0.49
C LEU A 363 13.45 -1.29 -0.36
N ALA A 364 12.35 -0.52 -0.51
CA ALA A 364 11.23 -0.91 -1.35
C ALA A 364 11.65 -1.00 -2.82
N ALA A 365 12.43 -0.04 -3.33
CA ALA A 365 12.89 -0.05 -4.73
C ALA A 365 13.83 -1.22 -5.04
N ILE A 366 14.74 -1.57 -4.13
CA ILE A 366 15.58 -2.77 -4.24
C ILE A 366 14.68 -4.03 -4.29
N ALA A 367 13.74 -4.14 -3.35
CA ALA A 367 12.85 -5.29 -3.24
C ALA A 367 11.93 -5.44 -4.48
N ASP A 368 11.34 -4.35 -4.97
CA ASP A 368 10.52 -4.32 -6.17
C ASP A 368 11.30 -4.73 -7.42
N THR A 369 12.58 -4.36 -7.50
CA THR A 369 13.46 -4.77 -8.59
C THR A 369 13.71 -6.28 -8.57
N TYR A 370 13.93 -6.88 -7.39
CA TYR A 370 14.01 -8.34 -7.30
C TYR A 370 12.68 -9.02 -7.59
N ARG A 371 11.56 -8.46 -7.10
CA ARG A 371 10.22 -8.98 -7.33
C ARG A 371 9.84 -8.97 -8.81
N SER A 372 10.16 -7.91 -9.55
CA SER A 372 9.90 -7.82 -11.00
C SER A 372 10.72 -8.83 -11.82
N GLN A 373 11.88 -9.23 -11.31
CA GLN A 373 12.70 -10.32 -11.85
C GLN A 373 12.23 -11.73 -11.39
N ASN A 374 11.09 -11.84 -10.71
CA ASN A 374 10.57 -13.07 -10.08
C ASN A 374 11.53 -13.71 -9.05
N LYS A 375 12.49 -12.94 -8.51
CA LYS A 375 13.44 -13.38 -7.47
C LYS A 375 12.84 -13.12 -6.09
N PHE A 376 11.71 -13.75 -5.78
CA PHE A 376 10.94 -13.49 -4.57
C PHE A 376 11.73 -13.74 -3.28
N ASP A 377 12.57 -14.78 -3.23
CA ASP A 377 13.43 -15.07 -2.08
C ASP A 377 14.44 -13.96 -1.78
N LYS A 378 14.90 -13.23 -2.81
CA LYS A 378 15.79 -12.07 -2.63
C LYS A 378 15.02 -10.81 -2.25
N ALA A 379 13.77 -10.66 -2.69
CA ALA A 379 12.95 -9.49 -2.39
C ALA A 379 12.48 -9.44 -0.92
N ILE A 380 12.10 -10.60 -0.36
CA ILE A 380 11.51 -10.70 0.99
C ILE A 380 12.39 -10.05 2.08
N PRO A 381 13.71 -10.33 2.21
CA PRO A 381 14.55 -9.72 3.22
C PRO A 381 14.56 -8.18 3.17
N TYR A 382 14.55 -7.59 1.96
CA TYR A 382 14.50 -6.14 1.80
C TYR A 382 13.13 -5.59 2.18
N TYR A 383 12.02 -6.27 1.85
CA TYR A 383 10.70 -5.86 2.32
C TYR A 383 10.53 -6.00 3.84
N GLU A 384 11.18 -6.94 4.50
CA GLU A 384 11.16 -7.03 5.97
C GLU A 384 11.89 -5.85 6.62
N GLN A 385 13.09 -5.53 6.13
CA GLN A 385 13.80 -4.31 6.57
C GLN A 385 13.00 -3.05 6.26
N ASN A 386 12.31 -3.04 5.12
CA ASN A 386 11.43 -1.95 4.72
C ASN A 386 10.29 -1.76 5.73
N LEU A 387 9.64 -2.85 6.16
CA LEU A 387 8.56 -2.81 7.13
C LEU A 387 9.03 -2.23 8.48
N ILE A 388 10.24 -2.57 8.91
CA ILE A 388 10.87 -1.99 10.11
C ILE A 388 11.07 -0.48 9.92
N ALA A 389 11.68 -0.04 8.82
CA ALA A 389 11.89 1.38 8.54
C ALA A 389 10.56 2.16 8.49
N ARG A 390 9.51 1.58 7.90
CA ARG A 390 8.17 2.20 7.84
C ARG A 390 7.50 2.29 9.22
N ARG A 391 7.77 1.36 10.14
CA ARG A 391 7.31 1.44 11.53
C ARG A 391 8.01 2.57 12.29
N GLU A 392 9.32 2.68 12.17
CA GLU A 392 10.11 3.78 12.77
C GLU A 392 9.66 5.15 12.22
N ALA A 393 9.36 5.22 10.92
CA ALA A 393 8.81 6.41 10.28
C ALA A 393 7.33 6.69 10.63
N LYS A 394 6.66 5.80 11.37
CA LYS A 394 5.20 5.83 11.64
C LYS A 394 4.35 5.95 10.37
N ASP A 395 4.85 5.41 9.26
CA ASP A 395 4.21 5.46 7.95
C ASP A 395 3.28 4.26 7.75
N LEU A 396 2.05 4.37 8.26
CA LEU A 396 1.03 3.31 8.18
C LEU A 396 0.73 2.90 6.73
N ARG A 397 0.63 3.87 5.80
CA ARG A 397 0.35 3.58 4.39
C ARG A 397 1.50 2.82 3.74
N GLY A 398 2.74 3.21 4.04
CA GLY A 398 3.92 2.47 3.63
C GLY A 398 3.96 1.05 4.20
N GLN A 399 3.61 0.85 5.47
CA GLN A 399 3.52 -0.49 6.08
C GLN A 399 2.50 -1.38 5.35
N ALA A 400 1.30 -0.87 5.05
CA ALA A 400 0.27 -1.62 4.31
C ALA A 400 0.76 -2.03 2.91
N TYR A 401 1.43 -1.12 2.19
CA TYR A 401 2.05 -1.42 0.90
C TYR A 401 3.09 -2.54 1.01
N THR A 402 3.99 -2.47 1.98
CA THR A 402 5.05 -3.47 2.20
C THR A 402 4.47 -4.84 2.55
N LEU A 403 3.45 -4.87 3.41
CA LEU A 403 2.76 -6.11 3.79
C LEU A 403 2.10 -6.78 2.59
N ASN A 404 1.44 -6.02 1.71
CA ASN A 404 0.91 -6.54 0.46
C ASN A 404 2.02 -7.13 -0.42
N ALA A 405 3.15 -6.44 -0.56
CA ALA A 405 4.26 -6.91 -1.38
C ALA A 405 4.88 -8.20 -0.83
N LEU A 406 5.06 -8.30 0.50
CA LEU A 406 5.48 -9.53 1.19
C LEU A 406 4.49 -10.66 0.94
N ALA A 407 3.19 -10.41 1.12
CA ALA A 407 2.15 -11.42 0.90
C ALA A 407 2.16 -11.95 -0.54
N VAL A 408 2.33 -11.06 -1.52
CA VAL A 408 2.46 -11.45 -2.93
C VAL A 408 3.70 -12.31 -3.16
N CYS A 409 4.87 -11.92 -2.63
CA CYS A 409 6.10 -12.72 -2.74
C CYS A 409 5.94 -14.11 -2.10
N GLU A 410 5.43 -14.18 -0.88
CA GLU A 410 5.21 -15.42 -0.13
C GLU A 410 4.21 -16.34 -0.84
N ARG A 411 3.13 -15.78 -1.41
CA ARG A 411 2.14 -16.55 -2.20
C ARG A 411 2.78 -17.15 -3.46
N ASN A 412 3.62 -16.41 -4.18
CA ASN A 412 4.33 -16.93 -5.35
C ASN A 412 5.31 -18.07 -4.97
N LEU A 413 5.82 -18.06 -3.75
CA LEU A 413 6.62 -19.14 -3.17
C LEU A 413 5.78 -20.25 -2.53
N LYS A 414 4.45 -20.24 -2.71
CA LYS A 414 3.49 -21.18 -2.12
C LYS A 414 3.48 -21.21 -0.58
N LYS A 415 3.99 -20.17 0.08
CA LYS A 415 3.96 -19.97 1.54
C LYS A 415 2.64 -19.32 1.96
N PHE A 416 1.52 -20.03 1.75
CA PHE A 416 0.17 -19.46 1.87
C PHE A 416 -0.20 -19.04 3.30
N ASP A 417 0.26 -19.77 4.33
CA ASP A 417 0.03 -19.38 5.73
C ASP A 417 0.68 -18.03 6.07
N SER A 418 1.95 -17.84 5.67
CA SER A 418 2.66 -16.57 5.88
C SER A 418 1.98 -15.43 5.13
N ALA A 419 1.62 -15.65 3.86
CA ALA A 419 0.95 -14.64 3.05
C ALA A 419 -0.39 -14.20 3.65
N THR A 420 -1.16 -15.15 4.20
CA THR A 420 -2.42 -14.87 4.87
C THR A 420 -2.20 -13.99 6.10
N LYS A 421 -1.22 -14.29 6.95
CA LYS A 421 -0.86 -13.44 8.11
C LYS A 421 -0.46 -12.02 7.70
N ARG A 422 0.25 -11.85 6.58
CA ARG A 422 0.60 -10.51 6.07
C ARG A 422 -0.64 -9.74 5.63
N TYR A 423 -1.59 -10.39 4.95
CA TYR A 423 -2.85 -9.75 4.57
C TYR A 423 -3.73 -9.39 5.77
N GLU A 424 -3.73 -10.20 6.84
CA GLU A 424 -4.44 -9.86 8.09
C GLU A 424 -3.87 -8.59 8.74
N GLN A 425 -2.53 -8.49 8.82
CA GLN A 425 -1.86 -7.29 9.32
C GLN A 425 -2.17 -6.06 8.46
N MET A 426 -2.14 -6.22 7.13
CA MET A 426 -2.50 -5.16 6.19
C MET A 426 -3.95 -4.71 6.40
N LEU A 427 -4.88 -5.66 6.54
CA LEU A 427 -6.30 -5.39 6.74
C LEU A 427 -6.55 -4.54 7.99
N ALA A 428 -5.85 -4.84 9.10
CA ALA A 428 -5.94 -4.06 10.32
C ALA A 428 -5.53 -2.60 10.11
N ILE A 429 -4.39 -2.37 9.45
CA ILE A 429 -3.88 -1.02 9.15
C ILE A 429 -4.82 -0.28 8.20
N CYS A 430 -5.34 -0.93 7.16
CA CYS A 430 -6.26 -0.31 6.21
C CYS A 430 -7.58 0.09 6.88
N LYS A 431 -8.09 -0.70 7.84
CA LYS A 431 -9.27 -0.33 8.63
C LYS A 431 -8.99 0.85 9.56
N GLU A 432 -7.84 0.87 10.23
CA GLU A 432 -7.41 1.99 11.08
C GLU A 432 -7.29 3.29 10.28
N THR A 433 -6.68 3.22 9.09
CA THR A 433 -6.46 4.38 8.21
C THR A 433 -7.68 4.74 7.34
N LYS A 434 -8.77 3.97 7.42
CA LYS A 434 -9.97 4.09 6.57
C LYS A 434 -9.65 4.01 5.07
N ASP A 435 -8.58 3.32 4.68
CA ASP A 435 -8.22 3.05 3.30
C ASP A 435 -9.07 1.89 2.74
N ARG A 436 -10.25 2.22 2.19
CA ARG A 436 -11.17 1.23 1.61
C ARG A 436 -10.56 0.47 0.43
N ARG A 437 -9.63 1.08 -0.33
CA ARG A 437 -8.96 0.41 -1.44
C ARG A 437 -7.92 -0.59 -0.93
N GLY A 438 -7.17 -0.23 0.09
CA GLY A 438 -6.26 -1.15 0.79
C GLY A 438 -7.03 -2.31 1.44
N GLU A 439 -8.17 -2.02 2.07
CA GLU A 439 -9.05 -3.03 2.67
C GLU A 439 -9.54 -4.06 1.64
N SER A 440 -9.99 -3.62 0.47
CA SER A 440 -10.43 -4.54 -0.59
C SER A 440 -9.28 -5.43 -1.08
N ILE A 441 -8.08 -4.88 -1.28
CA ILE A 441 -6.90 -5.65 -1.69
C ILE A 441 -6.54 -6.71 -0.65
N ALA A 442 -6.55 -6.36 0.64
CA ALA A 442 -6.25 -7.29 1.72
C ALA A 442 -7.29 -8.42 1.79
N LEU A 443 -8.58 -8.11 1.73
CA LEU A 443 -9.66 -9.10 1.79
C LEU A 443 -9.65 -10.05 0.58
N LEU A 444 -9.43 -9.52 -0.63
CA LEU A 444 -9.27 -10.36 -1.84
C LEU A 444 -8.01 -11.25 -1.73
N GLY A 445 -6.92 -10.72 -1.18
CA GLY A 445 -5.69 -11.46 -0.89
C GLY A 445 -5.92 -12.61 0.09
N LEU A 446 -6.65 -12.36 1.18
CA LEU A 446 -7.06 -13.38 2.16
C LEU A 446 -7.91 -14.46 1.49
N GLY A 447 -8.91 -14.10 0.68
CA GLY A 447 -9.73 -15.07 -0.03
C GLY A 447 -8.91 -16.00 -0.94
N LEU A 448 -7.86 -15.49 -1.59
CA LEU A 448 -6.92 -16.30 -2.37
C LEU A 448 -6.03 -17.19 -1.48
N GLY A 449 -5.56 -16.68 -0.35
CA GLY A 449 -4.78 -17.45 0.62
C GLY A 449 -5.57 -18.61 1.22
N TYR A 450 -6.79 -18.33 1.70
CA TYR A 450 -7.70 -19.34 2.24
C TYR A 450 -8.13 -20.37 1.20
N LYS A 451 -8.28 -19.97 -0.07
CA LYS A 451 -8.51 -20.92 -1.18
C LYS A 451 -7.37 -21.93 -1.29
N ALA A 452 -6.12 -21.45 -1.29
CA ALA A 452 -4.94 -22.30 -1.41
C ALA A 452 -4.75 -23.23 -0.19
N LEU A 453 -5.19 -22.78 0.98
CA LEU A 453 -5.17 -23.58 2.22
C LEU A 453 -6.41 -24.50 2.38
N SER A 454 -7.32 -24.53 1.41
CA SER A 454 -8.60 -25.26 1.48
C SER A 454 -9.47 -24.90 2.70
N GLN A 455 -9.34 -23.66 3.16
CA GLN A 455 -10.10 -23.08 4.27
C GLN A 455 -11.37 -22.40 3.74
N THR A 456 -12.31 -23.21 3.24
CA THR A 456 -13.47 -22.72 2.47
C THR A 456 -14.37 -21.77 3.25
N GLN A 457 -14.54 -21.95 4.56
CA GLN A 457 -15.39 -21.06 5.37
C GLN A 457 -14.77 -19.67 5.55
N GLN A 458 -13.47 -19.60 5.86
CA GLN A 458 -12.74 -18.33 5.97
C GLN A 458 -12.68 -17.60 4.62
N LEU A 459 -12.51 -18.33 3.52
CA LEU A 459 -12.60 -17.78 2.16
C LEU A 459 -13.94 -17.08 1.94
N ILE A 460 -15.06 -17.75 2.25
CA ILE A 460 -16.40 -17.18 2.05
C ILE A 460 -16.54 -15.87 2.82
N THR A 461 -16.17 -15.87 4.11
CA THR A 461 -16.22 -14.65 4.93
C THR A 461 -15.34 -13.53 4.36
N ALA A 462 -14.13 -13.83 3.90
CA ALA A 462 -13.23 -12.84 3.32
C ALA A 462 -13.79 -12.23 2.02
N TYR A 463 -14.33 -13.05 1.12
CA TYR A 463 -14.90 -12.54 -0.14
C TYR A 463 -16.26 -11.86 0.03
N GLU A 464 -17.10 -12.26 1.00
CA GLU A 464 -18.34 -11.54 1.32
C GLU A 464 -18.01 -10.13 1.83
N GLN A 465 -17.03 -9.99 2.73
CA GLN A 465 -16.54 -8.68 3.17
C GLN A 465 -15.93 -7.89 2.01
N ALA A 466 -15.11 -8.53 1.17
CA ALA A 466 -14.52 -7.89 0.00
C ALA A 466 -15.60 -7.34 -0.94
N LEU A 467 -16.67 -8.11 -1.20
CA LEU A 467 -17.75 -7.76 -2.12
C LEU A 467 -18.48 -6.47 -1.69
N VAL A 468 -18.67 -6.26 -0.39
CA VAL A 468 -19.23 -5.02 0.14
C VAL A 468 -18.31 -3.84 -0.19
N VAL A 469 -17.02 -3.95 0.15
CA VAL A 469 -16.04 -2.86 -0.01
C VAL A 469 -15.82 -2.51 -1.49
N VAL A 470 -15.65 -3.51 -2.36
CA VAL A 470 -15.39 -3.29 -3.80
C VAL A 470 -16.59 -2.64 -4.50
N ARG A 471 -17.83 -2.91 -4.05
CA ARG A 471 -19.04 -2.25 -4.56
C ARG A 471 -19.10 -0.78 -4.14
N GLU A 472 -18.76 -0.47 -2.89
CA GLU A 472 -18.69 0.92 -2.41
C GLU A 472 -17.68 1.75 -3.19
N ILE A 473 -16.47 1.23 -3.42
CA ILE A 473 -15.42 1.93 -4.17
C ILE A 473 -15.55 1.79 -5.70
N LYS A 474 -16.60 1.11 -6.17
CA LYS A 474 -16.86 0.82 -7.60
C LYS A 474 -15.70 0.10 -8.32
N ASP A 475 -14.96 -0.74 -7.61
CA ASP A 475 -13.91 -1.59 -8.18
C ASP A 475 -14.52 -2.82 -8.87
N ARG A 476 -14.79 -2.67 -10.17
CA ARG A 476 -15.37 -3.75 -11.00
C ARG A 476 -14.50 -4.99 -11.08
N ARG A 477 -13.17 -4.86 -11.02
CA ARG A 477 -12.26 -6.01 -11.08
C ARG A 477 -12.27 -6.76 -9.76
N GLY A 478 -12.26 -6.03 -8.65
CA GLY A 478 -12.42 -6.59 -7.31
C GLY A 478 -13.77 -7.30 -7.14
N GLU A 479 -14.86 -6.68 -7.60
CA GLU A 479 -16.21 -7.27 -7.58
C GLU A 479 -16.26 -8.59 -8.35
N TYR A 480 -15.74 -8.63 -9.58
CA TYR A 480 -15.64 -9.87 -10.37
C TYR A 480 -14.85 -10.97 -9.63
N THR A 481 -13.73 -10.61 -9.00
CA THR A 481 -12.88 -11.56 -8.27
C THR A 481 -13.60 -12.14 -7.05
N ALA A 482 -14.31 -11.30 -6.29
CA ALA A 482 -15.08 -11.74 -5.13
C ALA A 482 -16.26 -12.64 -5.55
N LEU A 483 -17.03 -12.27 -6.58
CA LEU A 483 -18.17 -13.05 -7.07
C LEU A 483 -17.75 -14.43 -7.59
N THR A 484 -16.70 -14.48 -8.42
CA THR A 484 -16.14 -15.75 -8.93
C THR A 484 -15.57 -16.61 -7.80
N GLY A 485 -14.90 -15.98 -6.82
CA GLY A 485 -14.39 -16.64 -5.63
C GLY A 485 -15.50 -17.28 -4.78
N LEU A 486 -16.58 -16.56 -4.51
CA LEU A 486 -17.75 -17.06 -3.77
C LEU A 486 -18.46 -18.18 -4.53
N GLY A 487 -18.67 -18.00 -5.84
CA GLY A 487 -19.24 -19.04 -6.69
C GLY A 487 -18.40 -20.33 -6.66
N SER A 488 -17.08 -20.21 -6.79
CA SER A 488 -16.15 -21.35 -6.68
C SER A 488 -16.23 -22.04 -5.32
N ALA A 489 -16.35 -21.28 -4.22
CA ALA A 489 -16.42 -21.83 -2.87
C ALA A 489 -17.72 -22.60 -2.63
N TYR A 490 -18.87 -22.02 -3.01
CA TYR A 490 -20.16 -22.68 -2.87
C TYR A 490 -20.29 -23.91 -3.79
N THR A 491 -19.68 -23.89 -4.99
CA THR A 491 -19.58 -25.10 -5.83
C THR A 491 -18.76 -26.19 -5.14
N THR A 492 -17.66 -25.85 -4.48
CA THR A 492 -16.83 -26.80 -3.71
C THR A 492 -17.60 -27.42 -2.53
N LEU A 493 -18.51 -26.65 -1.92
CA LEU A 493 -19.40 -27.13 -0.86
C LEU A 493 -20.62 -27.91 -1.38
N ASN A 494 -20.70 -28.19 -2.69
CA ASN A 494 -21.83 -28.83 -3.34
C ASN A 494 -23.16 -28.07 -3.10
N GLN A 495 -23.11 -26.73 -3.08
CA GLN A 495 -24.25 -25.83 -2.88
C GLN A 495 -24.52 -24.99 -4.15
N PRO A 496 -24.94 -25.62 -5.26
CA PRO A 496 -25.09 -24.93 -6.55
C PRO A 496 -26.12 -23.80 -6.50
N ASN A 497 -27.18 -23.93 -5.70
CA ASN A 497 -28.21 -22.89 -5.50
C ASN A 497 -27.65 -21.60 -4.91
N ARG A 498 -26.54 -21.66 -4.15
CA ARG A 498 -25.83 -20.47 -3.65
C ARG A 498 -24.75 -20.01 -4.62
N ALA A 499 -24.10 -20.93 -5.34
CA ALA A 499 -23.03 -20.61 -6.27
C ALA A 499 -23.53 -19.86 -7.53
N LEU A 500 -24.58 -20.37 -8.16
CA LEU A 500 -25.06 -19.86 -9.46
C LEU A 500 -25.41 -18.36 -9.44
N PRO A 501 -26.13 -17.80 -8.44
CA PRO A 501 -26.42 -16.38 -8.40
C PRO A 501 -25.19 -15.47 -8.41
N TYR A 502 -24.08 -15.89 -7.77
CA TYR A 502 -22.83 -15.13 -7.81
C TYR A 502 -22.12 -15.25 -9.17
N LEU A 503 -22.12 -16.45 -9.75
CA LEU A 503 -21.48 -16.73 -11.04
C LEU A 503 -22.21 -16.05 -12.21
N GLU A 504 -23.55 -16.00 -12.16
CA GLU A 504 -24.37 -15.30 -13.14
C GLU A 504 -24.15 -13.79 -13.08
N GLN A 505 -24.04 -13.21 -11.88
CA GLN A 505 -23.63 -11.80 -11.72
C GLN A 505 -22.25 -11.55 -12.34
N ALA A 506 -21.25 -12.41 -12.05
CA ALA A 506 -19.92 -12.29 -12.64
C ALA A 506 -19.93 -12.45 -14.17
N LEU A 507 -20.82 -13.28 -14.72
CA LEU A 507 -21.00 -13.46 -16.16
C LEU A 507 -21.62 -12.22 -16.81
N ALA A 508 -22.64 -11.63 -16.21
CA ALA A 508 -23.29 -10.41 -16.69
C ALA A 508 -22.29 -9.24 -16.77
N MET A 509 -21.37 -9.13 -15.80
CA MET A 509 -20.32 -8.09 -15.81
C MET A 509 -19.38 -8.18 -17.03
N ASN A 510 -19.17 -9.37 -17.61
CA ASN A 510 -18.39 -9.52 -18.83
C ASN A 510 -19.18 -9.13 -20.09
N GLN A 511 -20.51 -9.24 -20.06
CA GLN A 511 -21.37 -8.83 -21.18
C GLN A 511 -21.42 -7.30 -21.34
N GLU A 512 -21.22 -6.56 -20.25
CA GLU A 512 -21.08 -5.09 -20.26
C GLU A 512 -19.75 -4.60 -20.85
N ASN A 513 -18.75 -5.47 -21.05
CA ASN A 513 -17.45 -5.12 -21.65
C ASN A 513 -17.01 -6.19 -22.67
N PRO A 514 -17.65 -6.22 -23.86
CA PRO A 514 -17.52 -7.31 -24.84
C PRO A 514 -16.12 -7.44 -25.47
N GLU A 515 -15.21 -6.47 -25.26
CA GLU A 515 -13.80 -6.58 -25.67
C GLU A 515 -13.02 -7.60 -24.82
N LYS A 516 -13.56 -8.04 -23.67
CA LYS A 516 -12.94 -9.05 -22.81
C LYS A 516 -13.63 -10.40 -22.98
N ALA A 517 -12.89 -11.37 -23.49
CA ALA A 517 -13.32 -12.76 -23.50
C ALA A 517 -13.72 -13.20 -22.08
N VAL A 518 -14.86 -13.89 -21.97
CA VAL A 518 -15.28 -14.48 -20.69
C VAL A 518 -14.16 -15.39 -20.19
N SER A 519 -13.77 -15.22 -18.92
CA SER A 519 -12.70 -16.04 -18.33
C SER A 519 -13.06 -17.53 -18.44
N LEU A 520 -12.13 -18.33 -18.97
CA LEU A 520 -12.23 -19.79 -19.03
C LEU A 520 -12.60 -20.37 -17.65
N ALA A 521 -11.98 -19.88 -16.58
CA ALA A 521 -12.24 -20.33 -15.22
C ALA A 521 -13.70 -20.10 -14.77
N LEU A 522 -14.32 -18.97 -15.16
CA LEU A 522 -15.73 -18.72 -14.85
C LEU A 522 -16.64 -19.70 -15.60
N LEU A 523 -16.38 -19.95 -16.88
CA LEU A 523 -17.15 -20.90 -17.68
C LEU A 523 -17.04 -22.33 -17.13
N GLU A 524 -15.86 -22.73 -16.65
CA GLU A 524 -15.66 -24.03 -15.99
C GLU A 524 -16.47 -24.15 -14.70
N ILE A 525 -16.43 -23.12 -13.85
CA ILE A 525 -17.19 -23.13 -12.58
C ILE A 525 -18.69 -23.15 -12.88
N LEU A 526 -19.16 -22.40 -13.89
CA LEU A 526 -20.55 -22.41 -14.34
C LEU A 526 -20.97 -23.77 -14.89
N ALA A 527 -20.16 -24.40 -15.76
CA ALA A 527 -20.46 -25.72 -16.30
C ALA A 527 -20.62 -26.76 -15.18
N ASN A 528 -19.69 -26.76 -14.22
CA ASN A 528 -19.75 -27.65 -13.06
C ASN A 528 -20.95 -27.35 -12.15
N ALA A 529 -21.17 -26.08 -11.79
CA ALA A 529 -22.27 -25.67 -10.92
C ALA A 529 -23.63 -26.01 -11.55
N SER A 530 -23.83 -25.72 -12.85
CA SER A 530 -25.05 -26.05 -13.59
C SER A 530 -25.26 -27.56 -13.69
N PHE A 531 -24.21 -28.35 -13.92
CA PHE A 531 -24.32 -29.81 -13.96
C PHE A 531 -24.78 -30.37 -12.61
N VAL A 532 -24.16 -29.95 -11.52
CA VAL A 532 -24.54 -30.38 -10.15
C VAL A 532 -25.95 -29.91 -9.80
N ASN A 533 -26.37 -28.74 -10.30
CA ASN A 533 -27.74 -28.24 -10.12
C ASN A 533 -28.80 -28.98 -10.93
N GLY A 534 -28.40 -29.88 -11.85
CA GLY A 534 -29.32 -30.57 -12.76
C GLY A 534 -29.70 -29.77 -14.02
N GLN A 535 -29.09 -28.61 -14.26
CA GLN A 535 -29.31 -27.80 -15.46
C GLN A 535 -28.42 -28.28 -16.62
N TYR A 536 -28.69 -29.48 -17.12
CA TYR A 536 -27.78 -30.16 -18.05
C TYR A 536 -27.64 -29.48 -19.42
N ASP A 537 -28.68 -28.84 -19.95
CA ASP A 537 -28.58 -28.11 -21.22
C ASP A 537 -27.73 -26.84 -21.08
N VAL A 538 -27.87 -26.13 -19.96
CA VAL A 538 -27.04 -24.95 -19.64
C VAL A 538 -25.58 -25.37 -19.42
N ALA A 539 -25.36 -26.46 -18.68
CA ALA A 539 -24.03 -27.03 -18.48
C ALA A 539 -23.37 -27.45 -19.79
N ALA A 540 -24.12 -28.07 -20.72
CA ALA A 540 -23.63 -28.44 -22.05
C ALA A 540 -23.14 -27.20 -22.83
N ASN A 541 -23.92 -26.11 -22.84
CA ASN A 541 -23.54 -24.89 -23.53
C ASN A 541 -22.24 -24.28 -23.00
N TYR A 542 -22.04 -24.26 -21.68
CA TYR A 542 -20.77 -23.80 -21.10
C TYR A 542 -19.62 -24.78 -21.37
N CYS A 543 -19.88 -26.09 -21.29
CA CYS A 543 -18.89 -27.13 -21.54
C CYS A 543 -18.31 -27.05 -22.97
N GLU A 544 -19.15 -26.84 -24.00
CA GLU A 544 -18.67 -26.70 -25.38
C GLU A 544 -17.79 -25.46 -25.57
N LYS A 545 -18.13 -24.34 -24.92
CA LYS A 545 -17.30 -23.13 -24.95
C LYS A 545 -15.94 -23.37 -24.29
N VAL A 546 -15.93 -24.02 -23.12
CA VAL A 546 -14.69 -24.40 -22.42
C VAL A 546 -13.84 -25.31 -23.32
N LEU A 547 -14.45 -26.29 -23.98
CA LEU A 547 -13.75 -27.24 -24.85
C LEU A 547 -13.06 -26.54 -26.03
N SER A 548 -13.78 -25.68 -26.75
CA SER A 548 -13.23 -24.90 -27.88
C SER A 548 -12.03 -24.06 -27.44
N MET A 549 -12.16 -23.33 -26.32
CA MET A 549 -11.09 -22.47 -25.80
C MET A 549 -9.84 -23.28 -25.40
N LYS A 550 -10.01 -24.46 -24.81
CA LYS A 550 -8.87 -25.32 -24.44
C LYS A 550 -8.19 -25.95 -25.63
N GLN A 551 -8.94 -26.30 -26.68
CA GLN A 551 -8.39 -26.78 -27.94
C GLN A 551 -7.56 -25.70 -28.64
N GLU A 552 -8.07 -24.48 -28.70
CA GLU A 552 -7.35 -23.30 -29.22
C GLU A 552 -6.07 -23.02 -28.40
N ALA A 553 -6.15 -23.13 -27.07
CA ALA A 553 -5.01 -22.97 -26.17
C ALA A 553 -4.02 -24.15 -26.16
N LYS A 554 -4.35 -25.26 -26.86
CA LYS A 554 -3.60 -26.53 -26.85
C LYS A 554 -3.39 -27.12 -25.45
N ASP A 555 -4.32 -26.86 -24.52
CA ASP A 555 -4.31 -27.46 -23.18
C ASP A 555 -4.89 -28.88 -23.24
N LYS A 556 -4.02 -29.87 -23.47
CA LYS A 556 -4.42 -31.28 -23.62
C LYS A 556 -4.99 -31.89 -22.35
N VAL A 557 -4.44 -31.55 -21.18
CA VAL A 557 -4.95 -32.05 -19.90
C VAL A 557 -6.36 -31.50 -19.66
N GLY A 558 -6.53 -30.19 -19.83
CA GLY A 558 -7.81 -29.55 -19.67
C GLY A 558 -8.84 -30.00 -20.72
N GLU A 559 -8.44 -30.21 -21.98
CA GLU A 559 -9.30 -30.74 -23.05
C GLU A 559 -9.88 -32.10 -22.63
N ALA A 560 -9.02 -33.03 -22.21
CA ALA A 560 -9.44 -34.36 -21.77
C ALA A 560 -10.38 -34.31 -20.56
N ASN A 561 -10.08 -33.48 -19.56
CA ASN A 561 -10.94 -33.27 -18.40
C ASN A 561 -12.31 -32.70 -18.79
N THR A 562 -12.36 -31.72 -19.71
CA THR A 562 -13.62 -31.16 -20.20
C THR A 562 -14.42 -32.19 -21.01
N LEU A 563 -13.77 -33.08 -21.76
CA LEU A 563 -14.43 -34.18 -22.47
C LEU A 563 -15.09 -35.18 -21.51
N LEU A 564 -14.49 -35.45 -20.34
CA LEU A 564 -15.12 -36.26 -19.28
C LEU A 564 -16.39 -35.58 -18.75
N LEU A 565 -16.34 -34.26 -18.50
CA LEU A 565 -17.51 -33.49 -18.09
C LEU A 565 -18.60 -33.53 -19.17
N ARG A 566 -18.24 -33.39 -20.45
CA ARG A 566 -19.17 -33.52 -21.58
C ARG A 566 -19.83 -34.90 -21.61
N ALA A 567 -19.07 -35.96 -21.41
CA ALA A 567 -19.60 -37.33 -21.35
C ALA A 567 -20.61 -37.49 -20.20
N ALA A 568 -20.31 -36.94 -19.02
CA ALA A 568 -21.21 -36.96 -17.87
C ALA A 568 -22.51 -36.17 -18.13
N ILE A 569 -22.40 -34.98 -18.75
CA ILE A 569 -23.56 -34.17 -19.14
C ILE A 569 -24.42 -34.92 -20.17
N SER A 570 -23.81 -35.47 -21.22
CA SER A 570 -24.51 -36.24 -22.27
C SER A 570 -25.22 -37.47 -21.71
N ALA A 571 -24.61 -38.17 -20.73
CA ALA A 571 -25.23 -39.31 -20.08
C ALA A 571 -26.49 -38.92 -19.31
N LYS A 572 -26.49 -37.77 -18.63
CA LYS A 572 -27.68 -37.23 -17.94
C LYS A 572 -28.77 -36.74 -18.89
N ARG A 573 -28.40 -36.38 -20.13
CA ARG A 573 -29.34 -35.98 -21.20
C ARG A 573 -29.88 -37.17 -22.01
N GLY A 574 -29.30 -38.36 -21.86
CA GLY A 574 -29.66 -39.54 -22.64
C GLY A 574 -29.02 -39.63 -24.04
N ASP A 575 -28.06 -38.76 -24.36
CA ASP A 575 -27.36 -38.69 -25.65
C ASP A 575 -26.22 -39.74 -25.72
N LEU A 576 -26.57 -41.03 -25.73
CA LEU A 576 -25.62 -42.14 -25.54
C LEU A 576 -24.47 -42.17 -26.56
N ASP A 577 -24.68 -41.73 -27.80
CA ASP A 577 -23.62 -41.71 -28.84
C ASP A 577 -22.57 -40.62 -28.57
N LYS A 578 -22.98 -39.48 -28.02
CA LYS A 578 -22.05 -38.43 -27.59
C LYS A 578 -21.26 -38.84 -26.35
N VAL A 579 -21.83 -39.69 -25.50
CA VAL A 579 -21.13 -40.25 -24.32
C VAL A 579 -19.94 -41.10 -24.77
N ALA A 580 -20.16 -42.07 -25.67
CA ALA A 580 -19.10 -42.93 -26.19
C ALA A 580 -17.97 -42.12 -26.83
N GLY A 581 -18.32 -41.25 -27.80
CA GLY A 581 -17.32 -40.45 -28.51
C GLY A 581 -16.53 -39.50 -27.60
N SER A 582 -17.14 -38.99 -26.52
CA SER A 582 -16.42 -38.12 -25.56
C SER A 582 -15.42 -38.90 -24.71
N TYR A 583 -15.77 -40.11 -24.25
CA TYR A 583 -14.84 -40.96 -23.50
C TYR A 583 -13.70 -41.46 -24.39
N GLU A 584 -13.97 -41.84 -25.65
CA GLU A 584 -12.93 -42.29 -26.59
C GLU A 584 -11.93 -41.17 -26.91
N GLN A 585 -12.42 -39.94 -27.15
CA GLN A 585 -11.56 -38.77 -27.34
C GLN A 585 -10.73 -38.46 -26.09
N ALA A 586 -11.35 -38.47 -24.90
CA ALA A 586 -10.63 -38.24 -23.64
C ALA A 586 -9.57 -39.33 -23.40
N GLN A 587 -9.90 -40.60 -23.65
CA GLN A 587 -9.01 -41.73 -23.46
C GLN A 587 -7.77 -41.64 -24.37
N ALA A 588 -7.95 -41.25 -25.64
CA ALA A 588 -6.84 -41.07 -26.56
C ALA A 588 -5.85 -40.01 -26.04
N ILE A 589 -6.36 -38.88 -25.55
CA ILE A 589 -5.53 -37.80 -24.98
C ILE A 589 -4.86 -38.26 -23.69
N PHE A 590 -5.59 -38.88 -22.75
CA PHE A 590 -4.98 -39.35 -21.50
C PHE A 590 -3.93 -40.45 -21.72
N SER A 591 -4.10 -41.28 -22.74
CA SER A 591 -3.12 -42.30 -23.13
C SER A 591 -1.83 -41.67 -23.66
N GLU A 592 -1.95 -40.63 -24.49
CA GLU A 592 -0.81 -39.82 -24.96
C GLU A 592 -0.07 -39.16 -23.78
N LEU A 593 -0.83 -38.62 -22.82
CA LEU A 593 -0.31 -37.97 -21.61
C LEU A 593 0.24 -38.95 -20.56
N LYS A 594 0.12 -40.27 -20.78
CA LYS A 594 0.46 -41.32 -19.80
C LYS A 594 -0.20 -41.10 -18.44
N ASN A 595 -1.45 -40.63 -18.44
CA ASN A 595 -2.22 -40.39 -17.22
C ASN A 595 -3.13 -41.60 -16.92
N PRO A 596 -2.73 -42.53 -16.04
CA PRO A 596 -3.50 -43.75 -15.78
C PRO A 596 -4.88 -43.44 -15.18
N VAL A 597 -5.01 -42.35 -14.40
CA VAL A 597 -6.27 -41.93 -13.77
C VAL A 597 -7.33 -41.59 -14.81
N GLY A 598 -6.95 -40.78 -15.79
CA GLY A 598 -7.82 -40.42 -16.89
C GLY A 598 -8.22 -41.63 -17.74
N VAL A 599 -7.27 -42.51 -18.06
CA VAL A 599 -7.53 -43.70 -18.89
C VAL A 599 -8.49 -44.67 -18.21
N TYR A 600 -8.26 -45.05 -16.95
CA TYR A 600 -9.19 -45.97 -16.27
C TYR A 600 -10.56 -45.31 -16.00
N SER A 601 -10.60 -43.98 -15.82
CA SER A 601 -11.88 -43.25 -15.68
C SER A 601 -12.71 -43.30 -16.97
N CYS A 602 -12.06 -43.25 -18.13
CA CYS A 602 -12.72 -43.44 -19.43
C CYS A 602 -13.26 -44.87 -19.58
N HIS A 603 -12.45 -45.89 -19.24
CA HIS A 603 -12.89 -47.29 -19.27
C HIS A 603 -14.10 -47.53 -18.36
N TYR A 604 -14.08 -46.99 -17.13
CA TYR A 604 -15.23 -47.04 -16.22
C TYR A 604 -16.48 -46.40 -16.83
N GLY A 605 -16.34 -45.22 -17.45
CA GLY A 605 -17.43 -44.52 -18.12
C GLY A 605 -18.04 -45.31 -19.27
N LEU A 606 -17.19 -45.90 -20.12
CA LEU A 606 -17.59 -46.77 -21.23
C LEU A 606 -18.23 -48.07 -20.73
N ALA A 607 -17.75 -48.64 -19.61
CA ALA A 607 -18.34 -49.83 -19.00
C ALA A 607 -19.76 -49.59 -18.50
N LYS A 608 -19.99 -48.43 -17.85
CA LYS A 608 -21.34 -48.01 -17.43
C LYS A 608 -22.26 -47.77 -18.62
N LEU A 609 -21.76 -47.15 -19.70
CA LEU A 609 -22.52 -46.95 -20.92
C LEU A 609 -22.91 -48.29 -21.58
N ALA A 610 -21.98 -49.24 -21.69
CA ALA A 610 -22.23 -50.57 -22.23
C ALA A 610 -23.26 -51.34 -21.37
N SER A 611 -23.16 -51.23 -20.05
CA SER A 611 -24.14 -51.80 -19.10
C SER A 611 -25.55 -51.23 -19.34
N GLN A 612 -25.66 -49.90 -19.55
CA GLN A 612 -26.94 -49.24 -19.87
C GLN A 612 -27.52 -49.67 -21.22
N ARG A 613 -26.66 -50.02 -22.19
CA ARG A 613 -27.06 -50.55 -23.50
C ARG A 613 -27.40 -52.05 -23.47
N GLY A 614 -27.23 -52.72 -22.33
CA GLY A 614 -27.40 -54.16 -22.20
C GLY A 614 -26.25 -55.00 -22.78
N ASP A 615 -25.16 -54.38 -23.22
CA ASP A 615 -23.98 -55.08 -23.73
C ASP A 615 -23.06 -55.50 -22.57
N SER A 616 -23.45 -56.60 -21.94
CA SER A 616 -22.77 -57.15 -20.77
C SER A 616 -21.32 -57.58 -21.06
N LYS A 617 -21.03 -58.01 -22.30
CA LYS A 617 -19.68 -58.45 -22.69
C LYS A 617 -18.72 -57.27 -22.78
N THR A 618 -19.14 -56.21 -23.48
CA THR A 618 -18.33 -55.00 -23.58
C THR A 618 -18.19 -54.32 -22.22
N ALA A 619 -19.25 -54.28 -21.41
CA ALA A 619 -19.18 -53.73 -20.05
C ALA A 619 -18.13 -54.46 -19.19
N GLN A 620 -18.15 -55.79 -19.18
CA GLN A 620 -17.19 -56.60 -18.44
C GLN A 620 -15.74 -56.34 -18.91
N SER A 621 -15.50 -56.38 -20.22
CA SER A 621 -14.18 -56.11 -20.80
C SER A 621 -13.64 -54.72 -20.40
N GLN A 622 -14.50 -53.69 -20.42
CA GLN A 622 -14.12 -52.33 -20.04
C GLN A 622 -13.80 -52.20 -18.54
N TYR A 623 -14.57 -52.85 -17.66
CA TYR A 623 -14.24 -52.90 -16.22
C TYR A 623 -12.92 -53.64 -15.95
N GLU A 624 -12.67 -54.75 -16.63
CA GLU A 624 -11.41 -55.50 -16.51
C GLU A 624 -10.19 -54.67 -16.93
N ASN A 625 -10.32 -53.90 -18.02
CA ASN A 625 -9.29 -52.96 -18.46
C ASN A 625 -9.04 -51.86 -17.41
N ALA A 626 -10.10 -51.27 -16.85
CA ALA A 626 -9.97 -50.25 -15.81
C ALA A 626 -9.26 -50.79 -14.56
N VAL A 627 -9.67 -51.98 -14.10
CA VAL A 627 -9.07 -52.67 -12.94
C VAL A 627 -7.60 -53.02 -13.21
N GLY A 628 -7.27 -53.53 -14.40
CA GLY A 628 -5.90 -53.85 -14.78
C GLY A 628 -4.99 -52.62 -14.75
N ILE A 629 -5.47 -51.46 -15.18
CA ILE A 629 -4.72 -50.20 -15.09
C ILE A 629 -4.49 -49.78 -13.63
N ILE A 630 -5.53 -49.87 -12.78
CA ILE A 630 -5.43 -49.56 -11.35
C ILE A 630 -4.37 -50.43 -10.68
N GLU A 631 -4.42 -51.74 -10.90
CA GLU A 631 -3.53 -52.73 -10.27
C GLU A 631 -2.07 -52.57 -10.71
N ASN A 632 -1.84 -52.17 -11.97
CA ASN A 632 -0.50 -51.97 -12.53
C ASN A 632 0.14 -50.63 -12.14
N ASN A 633 -0.63 -49.63 -11.70
CA ASN A 633 -0.15 -48.26 -11.47
C ASN A 633 -0.20 -47.80 -9.99
N GLY A 634 -0.74 -48.60 -9.06
CA GLY A 634 -0.76 -48.28 -7.63
C GLY A 634 -1.92 -47.37 -7.20
N GLN A 635 -1.78 -46.63 -6.10
CA GLN A 635 -2.75 -45.60 -5.67
C GLN A 635 -2.36 -44.24 -6.27
N PRO A 636 -2.98 -43.78 -7.36
CA PRO A 636 -2.70 -42.47 -7.91
C PRO A 636 -3.31 -41.36 -7.03
N GLU A 637 -2.62 -40.23 -6.91
CA GLU A 637 -3.21 -39.01 -6.36
C GLU A 637 -4.34 -38.54 -7.27
N LEU A 638 -5.54 -38.41 -6.70
CA LEU A 638 -6.71 -37.90 -7.42
C LEU A 638 -6.66 -36.38 -7.43
N GLU A 639 -6.60 -35.78 -8.62
CA GLU A 639 -7.04 -34.40 -8.81
C GLU A 639 -8.57 -34.37 -8.70
N ASN A 640 -9.10 -33.43 -7.91
CA ASN A 640 -10.53 -33.23 -7.66
C ASN A 640 -11.24 -32.67 -8.93
N THR A 641 -11.30 -33.47 -9.98
CA THR A 641 -11.88 -33.10 -11.29
C THR A 641 -13.16 -33.89 -11.54
N LEU A 642 -14.24 -33.18 -11.87
CA LEU A 642 -15.54 -33.78 -12.19
C LEU A 642 -15.38 -34.74 -13.39
N GLY A 643 -15.74 -36.02 -13.20
CA GLY A 643 -15.62 -37.06 -14.24
C GLY A 643 -14.44 -38.02 -14.05
N LEU A 644 -13.45 -37.67 -13.22
CA LEU A 644 -12.48 -38.65 -12.71
C LEU A 644 -13.15 -39.50 -11.61
N VAL A 645 -12.79 -40.78 -11.58
CA VAL A 645 -13.33 -41.72 -10.59
C VAL A 645 -12.24 -42.31 -9.73
N THR A 646 -12.60 -42.64 -8.49
CA THR A 646 -11.70 -43.33 -7.57
C THR A 646 -11.60 -44.81 -7.94
N PRO A 647 -10.47 -45.48 -7.64
CA PRO A 647 -10.35 -46.92 -7.83
C PRO A 647 -11.48 -47.71 -7.14
N LEU A 648 -11.90 -47.28 -5.95
CA LEU A 648 -12.97 -47.92 -5.20
C LEU A 648 -14.31 -47.87 -5.95
N GLN A 649 -14.66 -46.73 -6.54
CA GLN A 649 -15.87 -46.59 -7.35
C GLN A 649 -15.86 -47.53 -8.57
N VAL A 650 -14.70 -47.77 -9.18
CA VAL A 650 -14.56 -48.70 -10.30
C VAL A 650 -14.82 -50.13 -9.84
N TYR A 651 -14.18 -50.54 -8.75
CA TYR A 651 -14.36 -51.89 -8.21
C TYR A 651 -15.80 -52.15 -7.73
N GLU A 652 -16.41 -51.21 -7.03
CA GLU A 652 -17.79 -51.33 -6.54
C GLU A 652 -18.79 -51.45 -7.68
N ALA A 653 -18.66 -50.62 -8.72
CA ALA A 653 -19.53 -50.70 -9.90
C ALA A 653 -19.34 -52.01 -10.68
N TYR A 654 -18.11 -52.52 -10.76
CA TYR A 654 -17.85 -53.80 -11.40
C TYR A 654 -18.44 -54.96 -10.60
N LEU A 655 -18.27 -54.95 -9.27
CA LEU A 655 -18.86 -55.93 -8.36
C LEU A 655 -20.40 -55.96 -8.49
N GLU A 656 -21.04 -54.80 -8.47
CA GLU A 656 -22.49 -54.67 -8.62
C GLU A 656 -22.98 -55.29 -9.94
N MET A 657 -22.27 -55.02 -11.04
CA MET A 657 -22.58 -55.61 -12.35
C MET A 657 -22.47 -57.14 -12.33
N LEU A 658 -21.37 -57.69 -11.78
CA LEU A 658 -21.12 -59.13 -11.71
C LEU A 658 -22.16 -59.87 -10.86
N VAL A 659 -22.54 -59.28 -9.71
CA VAL A 659 -23.60 -59.81 -8.84
C VAL A 659 -24.94 -59.83 -9.57
N THR A 660 -25.28 -58.74 -10.26
CA THR A 660 -26.52 -58.64 -11.05
C THR A 660 -26.57 -59.69 -12.17
N GLN A 661 -25.42 -60.02 -12.76
CA GLN A 661 -25.29 -61.05 -13.79
C GLN A 661 -25.12 -62.48 -13.24
N GLN A 662 -25.21 -62.67 -11.93
CA GLN A 662 -24.99 -63.96 -11.24
C GLN A 662 -23.60 -64.60 -11.51
N GLN A 663 -22.59 -63.79 -11.85
CA GLN A 663 -21.21 -64.25 -12.03
C GLN A 663 -20.48 -64.32 -10.67
N LEU A 664 -21.03 -65.14 -9.76
CA LEU A 664 -20.62 -65.20 -8.35
C LEU A 664 -19.11 -65.48 -8.10
N PRO A 665 -18.42 -66.36 -8.86
CA PRO A 665 -16.99 -66.59 -8.66
C PRO A 665 -16.12 -65.35 -8.96
N THR A 666 -16.46 -64.61 -10.02
CA THR A 666 -15.74 -63.39 -10.40
C THR A 666 -16.09 -62.25 -9.45
N ALA A 667 -17.36 -62.12 -9.04
CA ALA A 667 -17.80 -61.15 -8.06
C ALA A 667 -17.04 -61.30 -6.72
N LEU A 668 -16.86 -62.54 -6.24
CA LEU A 668 -16.08 -62.81 -5.04
C LEU A 668 -14.63 -62.32 -5.18
N ALA A 669 -14.00 -62.55 -6.32
CA ALA A 669 -12.63 -62.12 -6.57
C ALA A 669 -12.48 -60.60 -6.56
N ILE A 670 -13.44 -59.88 -7.14
CA ILE A 670 -13.47 -58.41 -7.08
C ILE A 670 -13.71 -57.92 -5.64
N SER A 671 -14.59 -58.58 -4.88
CA SER A 671 -14.81 -58.25 -3.46
C SER A 671 -13.53 -58.38 -2.62
N GLU A 672 -12.75 -59.44 -2.83
CA GLU A 672 -11.46 -59.61 -2.15
C GLU A 672 -10.42 -58.56 -2.59
N ARG A 673 -10.40 -58.19 -3.88
CA ARG A 673 -9.54 -57.09 -4.37
C ARG A 673 -9.89 -55.75 -3.70
N ILE A 674 -11.17 -55.44 -3.47
CA ILE A 674 -11.60 -54.26 -2.72
C ILE A 674 -11.03 -54.28 -1.30
N ARG A 675 -11.14 -55.41 -0.59
CA ARG A 675 -10.62 -55.56 0.78
C ARG A 675 -9.11 -55.35 0.83
N VAL A 676 -8.37 -55.97 -0.10
CA VAL A 676 -6.91 -55.80 -0.20
C VAL A 676 -6.54 -54.35 -0.48
N PHE A 677 -7.25 -53.68 -1.40
CA PHE A 677 -7.03 -52.28 -1.73
C PHE A 677 -7.27 -51.35 -0.53
N GLN A 678 -8.37 -51.53 0.20
CA GLN A 678 -8.70 -50.76 1.39
C GLN A 678 -7.69 -51.00 2.53
N PHE A 679 -7.34 -52.27 2.79
CA PHE A 679 -6.34 -52.64 3.80
C PHE A 679 -4.98 -52.00 3.50
N ARG A 680 -4.54 -52.03 2.23
CA ARG A 680 -3.32 -51.36 1.77
C ARG A 680 -3.37 -49.85 2.05
N GLY A 681 -4.48 -49.19 1.72
CA GLY A 681 -4.66 -47.76 1.99
C GLY A 681 -4.58 -47.42 3.48
N SER A 682 -5.23 -48.20 4.35
CA SER A 682 -5.17 -48.03 5.80
C SER A 682 -3.76 -48.27 6.37
N LEU A 683 -3.06 -49.29 5.88
CA LEU A 683 -1.70 -49.59 6.29
C LEU A 683 -0.72 -48.49 5.85
N GLN A 684 -0.84 -48.02 4.61
CA GLN A 684 -0.04 -46.92 4.07
C GLN A 684 -0.24 -45.65 4.90
N LYS A 685 -1.48 -45.27 5.22
CA LYS A 685 -1.80 -44.09 6.06
C LYS A 685 -1.22 -44.22 7.48
N THR A 686 -1.20 -45.42 8.03
CA THR A 686 -0.66 -45.68 9.38
C THR A 686 0.87 -45.61 9.40
N LEU A 687 1.53 -46.12 8.35
CA LEU A 687 2.98 -46.17 8.26
C LEU A 687 3.61 -44.84 7.79
N SER A 688 2.92 -44.07 6.94
CA SER A 688 3.39 -42.75 6.48
C SER A 688 3.34 -41.64 7.54
N ASN A 689 2.68 -41.88 8.68
CA ASN A 689 2.79 -41.04 9.89
C ASN A 689 4.11 -41.27 10.67
N LYS A 690 4.95 -42.23 10.26
CA LYS A 690 6.33 -42.38 10.74
C LYS A 690 7.25 -41.91 9.61
N GLU A 691 8.12 -40.94 9.88
CA GLU A 691 9.00 -40.28 8.89
C GLU A 691 10.09 -41.22 8.32
N ASP A 692 9.71 -42.31 7.64
CA ASP A 692 10.66 -43.30 7.12
C ASP A 692 10.43 -43.57 5.63
N LYS A 693 11.34 -43.06 4.79
CA LYS A 693 11.28 -43.15 3.31
C LYS A 693 11.41 -44.59 2.78
N THR A 694 11.88 -45.53 3.60
CA THR A 694 12.06 -46.94 3.25
C THR A 694 10.74 -47.71 3.09
N VAL A 695 9.65 -47.21 3.67
CA VAL A 695 8.31 -47.82 3.60
C VAL A 695 7.71 -47.72 2.19
N THR A 696 8.02 -46.67 1.44
CA THR A 696 7.44 -46.38 0.11
C THR A 696 7.82 -47.43 -0.95
N ASP A 697 9.01 -48.03 -0.87
CA ASP A 697 9.46 -49.07 -1.80
C ASP A 697 8.83 -50.46 -1.54
N PHE A 698 8.33 -50.71 -0.32
CA PHE A 698 7.63 -51.95 0.04
C PHE A 698 6.29 -52.12 -0.71
N PHE A 699 5.73 -51.02 -1.23
CA PHE A 699 4.43 -50.98 -1.90
C PHE A 699 4.51 -50.99 -3.44
N LYS A 700 5.66 -51.33 -4.04
CA LYS A 700 5.71 -51.71 -5.47
C LYS A 700 4.80 -52.93 -5.73
N PRO A 701 4.24 -53.10 -6.95
CA PRO A 701 3.12 -54.00 -7.15
C PRO A 701 3.50 -55.43 -6.75
N PHE A 702 2.80 -56.00 -5.75
CA PHE A 702 2.68 -57.44 -5.67
C PHE A 702 2.08 -57.88 -7.00
N SER A 703 2.78 -58.76 -7.72
CA SER A 703 2.25 -59.43 -8.90
C SER A 703 0.83 -59.91 -8.60
N ALA A 704 -0.11 -59.58 -9.47
CA ALA A 704 -1.54 -59.88 -9.32
C ALA A 704 -1.75 -61.30 -8.76
N ILE A 705 -2.26 -61.41 -7.54
CA ILE A 705 -2.67 -62.70 -6.98
C ILE A 705 -3.78 -63.20 -7.92
N SER A 706 -3.53 -64.33 -8.56
CA SER A 706 -4.43 -64.87 -9.57
C SER A 706 -5.76 -65.30 -8.93
N LEU A 707 -6.84 -65.30 -9.73
CA LEU A 707 -8.16 -65.80 -9.32
C LEU A 707 -8.04 -67.20 -8.69
N ASN A 708 -7.18 -68.05 -9.26
CA ASN A 708 -6.91 -69.39 -8.74
C ASN A 708 -6.21 -69.38 -7.37
N GLU A 709 -5.28 -68.46 -7.10
CA GLU A 709 -4.60 -68.37 -5.80
C GLU A 709 -5.52 -67.84 -4.70
N ILE A 710 -6.39 -66.87 -5.00
CA ILE A 710 -7.41 -66.38 -4.05
C ILE A 710 -8.41 -67.50 -3.74
N LEU A 711 -8.90 -68.20 -4.76
CA LEU A 711 -9.83 -69.32 -4.60
C LEU A 711 -9.19 -70.51 -3.86
N GLN A 712 -7.95 -70.87 -4.19
CA GLN A 712 -7.21 -71.93 -3.50
C GLN A 712 -6.93 -71.57 -2.03
N THR A 713 -6.60 -70.32 -1.74
CA THR A 713 -6.33 -69.86 -0.36
C THR A 713 -7.62 -69.82 0.47
N SER A 714 -8.73 -69.34 -0.11
CA SER A 714 -10.05 -69.34 0.52
C SER A 714 -10.54 -70.76 0.83
N GLN A 715 -10.39 -71.69 -0.13
CA GLN A 715 -10.68 -73.12 0.06
C GLN A 715 -9.77 -73.77 1.11
N ARG A 716 -8.46 -73.43 1.11
CA ARG A 716 -7.47 -74.01 2.03
C ARG A 716 -7.65 -73.54 3.48
N LEU A 717 -8.17 -72.33 3.70
CA LEU A 717 -8.39 -71.76 5.03
C LEU A 717 -9.75 -72.12 5.64
N ASN A 718 -10.59 -72.91 4.95
CA ASN A 718 -11.95 -73.24 5.37
C ASN A 718 -12.78 -71.99 5.73
N ALA A 719 -12.47 -70.86 5.09
CA ALA A 719 -13.15 -69.60 5.32
C ALA A 719 -14.50 -69.67 4.60
N THR A 720 -15.58 -69.68 5.37
CA THR A 720 -16.93 -69.62 4.82
C THR A 720 -17.09 -68.29 4.08
N ILE A 721 -17.36 -68.37 2.78
CA ILE A 721 -17.87 -67.24 2.00
C ILE A 721 -19.23 -66.89 2.59
N LEU A 722 -19.28 -65.89 3.48
CA LEU A 722 -20.52 -65.25 3.84
C LEU A 722 -20.98 -64.46 2.62
N ALA A 723 -21.93 -65.04 1.87
CA ALA A 723 -22.74 -64.30 0.93
C ALA A 723 -23.47 -63.21 1.73
N TYR A 724 -23.21 -61.95 1.40
CA TYR A 724 -24.02 -60.81 1.80
C TYR A 724 -24.79 -60.32 0.58
#